data_AF-A0A2T5EWV7-F1
#
_entry.id   AF-A0A2T5EWV7-F1
#
_cell.length_a   1.000
_cell.length_b   1.000
_cell.length_c   1.000
_cell.angle_alpha   90.00
_cell.angle_beta   90.00
_cell.angle_gamma   90.00
#
_symmetry.space_group_name_H-M   'P 1'
#
loop_
_entity.id
_entity.type
_entity.pdbx_description
1 polymer ?
#
loop_
_entity_poly.entity_id
_entity_poly.type
_entity_poly.pdbx_seq_one_letter_code
_entity_poly.pdbx_strand_id
1 'polypeptide(L)'
;MQIHEYTGRIEQLIDQLAKETFAPGLYRPDKSWVLIEITRSAMNYVYLGRPKAFPLNVDWKYTLGKLELSASKNEILQERIRVQVLAQNLKSDLKENLLPAQGIKVTKSICSLEFTDTSVETQLKRVFALRSLTGYEKTVIRYKDSSTNSQDLKLEVSATGKASFYITYRLRGKDGKLGHQTAKVVANARTESVEQARQNAAHIRNTFIKKNKEVPATHFYENKAIKTFRELHEMQVRGERGQELKQSTVNEYDRIAFNYLGTKKDYLSYKAQRQTDFKYPNKKTKDYFVGIGILDRDFNSLTFTEAKKLHSQLRKAIEKNQHQNNKQPTGRQADKVFTYVRTLIDKGNLLMQEHDSSWDMRNSIILFSKEKTWVNPGGNSVRKDKTLPDQNYPTMWRGVQDLRSYRLEKNESTSNLRNTKTDVRSYKLNSLFFEFLMFTGFRPEDAVRIEWSQVDLREGSITWKEEQRKNIKNHNGISDDNFVLFLNNQALKIVKALKLLYGQFSEEVSKPYDTKIQSLKDMNTIDLVAIKAVEQERDVKVSELACHRYLLCNAYLNNKMNANPSMFIDRLEESTGLRITAGSFRAMFQQKAAEVGLKDYEIKRLVFHKMNVNKADVQAGYNMTSASYLKRISQKVANKISALCNAEFEQDTFMYIDSSMAKRIYAALDLDQKEPDLAVELMSDDEYDAYVEAEQRTIEENAQMMLEDFLVLMKDPGVKSAVENLNRYKNRHYKLS
;
A
#
# COMPACT_ATOMS: atom_id res chain seq x y z
N MET A 1 65.57 13.94 -35.15
CA MET A 1 64.17 13.46 -35.00
C MET A 1 63.69 12.98 -36.37
N GLN A 2 63.25 11.72 -36.48
CA GLN A 2 62.50 11.26 -37.65
C GLN A 2 61.01 11.40 -37.35
N ILE A 3 60.29 12.05 -38.26
CA ILE A 3 58.83 12.20 -38.20
C ILE A 3 58.26 11.21 -39.21
N HIS A 4 57.38 10.33 -38.75
CA HIS A 4 56.68 9.40 -39.63
C HIS A 4 55.19 9.74 -39.66
N GLU A 5 54.67 9.85 -40.88
CA GLU A 5 53.25 10.02 -41.12
C GLU A 5 52.62 8.67 -41.43
N TYR A 6 51.60 8.30 -40.66
CA TYR A 6 50.85 7.06 -40.89
C TYR A 6 49.42 7.38 -41.28
N THR A 7 48.87 6.58 -42.21
CA THR A 7 47.48 6.71 -42.67
C THR A 7 46.82 5.34 -42.59
N GLY A 8 45.78 5.20 -41.75
CA GLY A 8 45.08 3.92 -41.55
C GLY A 8 44.24 3.89 -40.28
N ARG A 9 43.58 2.75 -40.01
CA ARG A 9 42.74 2.57 -38.81
C ARG A 9 43.60 2.41 -37.55
N ILE A 10 43.08 2.84 -36.40
CA ILE A 10 43.84 2.83 -35.14
C ILE A 10 44.25 1.41 -34.71
N GLU A 11 43.41 0.42 -35.02
CA GLU A 11 43.67 -1.01 -34.74
C GLU A 11 44.85 -1.53 -35.58
N GLN A 12 44.97 -1.07 -36.83
CA GLN A 12 46.08 -1.43 -37.72
C GLN A 12 47.39 -0.76 -37.30
N LEU A 13 47.31 0.49 -36.83
CA LEU A 13 48.47 1.18 -36.25
C LEU A 13 48.94 0.48 -34.98
N ILE A 14 48.02 0.07 -34.09
CA ILE A 14 48.35 -0.67 -32.87
C ILE A 14 48.93 -2.05 -33.20
N ASP A 15 48.36 -2.78 -34.16
CA ASP A 15 48.89 -4.08 -34.62
C ASP A 15 50.26 -3.95 -35.29
N GLN A 16 50.48 -2.89 -36.07
CA GLN A 16 51.77 -2.62 -36.73
C GLN A 16 52.84 -2.25 -35.71
N LEU A 17 52.50 -1.42 -34.73
CA LEU A 17 53.37 -1.10 -33.59
C LEU A 17 53.61 -2.34 -32.69
N ALA A 18 52.63 -3.24 -32.53
CA ALA A 18 52.81 -4.47 -31.75
C ALA A 18 53.72 -5.49 -32.48
N LYS A 19 53.65 -5.56 -33.81
CA LYS A 19 54.48 -6.45 -34.65
C LYS A 19 55.96 -6.06 -34.70
N GLU A 20 56.30 -4.80 -34.42
CA GLU A 20 57.70 -4.32 -34.39
C GLU A 20 58.47 -4.68 -33.09
N THR A 21 57.99 -5.66 -32.31
CA THR A 21 58.53 -6.13 -31.01
C THR A 21 58.63 -5.05 -29.95
N PHE A 22 57.47 -4.56 -29.50
CA PHE A 22 57.36 -3.68 -28.34
C PHE A 22 56.43 -4.32 -27.29
N ALA A 23 56.87 -4.40 -26.03
CA ALA A 23 56.02 -4.86 -24.94
C ALA A 23 55.10 -3.71 -24.48
N PRO A 24 53.77 -3.85 -24.51
CA PRO A 24 52.86 -2.75 -24.16
C PRO A 24 52.82 -2.53 -22.64
N GLY A 25 53.15 -1.30 -22.21
CA GLY A 25 52.98 -0.82 -20.84
C GLY A 25 51.55 -0.36 -20.52
N LEU A 26 51.29 -0.16 -19.22
CA LEU A 26 49.96 0.02 -18.61
C LEU A 26 49.15 1.22 -19.16
N TYR A 27 47.93 0.95 -19.63
CA TYR A 27 46.94 1.97 -20.02
C TYR A 27 46.19 2.52 -18.79
N ARG A 28 46.12 3.85 -18.63
CA ARG A 28 45.28 4.51 -17.61
C ARG A 28 44.39 5.58 -18.23
N PRO A 29 43.06 5.43 -18.17
CA PRO A 29 42.13 6.39 -18.75
C PRO A 29 41.72 7.43 -17.70
N ASP A 30 42.45 8.53 -17.60
CA ASP A 30 41.90 9.79 -17.10
C ASP A 30 42.20 10.95 -18.08
N LYS A 31 41.53 12.08 -17.91
CA LYS A 31 41.22 13.09 -18.94
C LYS A 31 42.39 13.95 -19.45
N SER A 32 43.57 13.39 -19.66
CA SER A 32 44.76 14.09 -20.16
C SER A 32 45.41 13.29 -21.31
N TRP A 33 46.31 13.94 -22.05
CA TRP A 33 47.09 13.37 -23.16
C TRP A 33 47.56 11.94 -22.87
N VAL A 34 47.43 11.04 -23.84
CA VAL A 34 47.95 9.68 -23.73
C VAL A 34 49.44 9.74 -23.92
N LEU A 35 50.15 9.35 -22.86
CA LEU A 35 51.57 9.09 -22.83
C LEU A 35 51.76 7.60 -23.03
N ILE A 36 52.39 7.18 -24.12
CA ILE A 36 52.80 5.77 -24.29
C ILE A 36 54.30 5.71 -24.07
N GLU A 37 54.69 5.08 -22.98
CA GLU A 37 56.09 4.89 -22.60
C GLU A 37 56.49 3.45 -22.93
N ILE A 38 57.50 3.30 -23.79
CA ILE A 38 57.96 1.99 -24.24
C ILE A 38 59.46 1.88 -23.97
N THR A 39 59.85 0.83 -23.25
CA THR A 39 61.24 0.59 -22.86
C THR A 39 61.80 -0.58 -23.64
N ARG A 40 62.94 -0.39 -24.30
CA ARG A 40 63.69 -1.46 -24.95
C ARG A 40 65.19 -1.22 -24.74
N SER A 41 65.93 -2.23 -24.30
CA SER A 41 67.40 -2.25 -24.36
C SER A 41 68.08 -0.94 -23.94
N ALA A 42 67.77 -0.44 -22.73
CA ALA A 42 68.30 0.80 -22.15
C ALA A 42 67.87 2.15 -22.79
N MET A 43 66.88 2.18 -23.70
CA MET A 43 66.23 3.43 -24.14
C MET A 43 64.72 3.44 -23.84
N ASN A 44 64.23 4.62 -23.45
CA ASN A 44 62.83 4.91 -23.21
C ASN A 44 62.30 5.80 -24.36
N TYR A 45 61.10 5.50 -24.85
CA TYR A 45 60.42 6.30 -25.88
C TYR A 45 59.12 6.87 -25.30
N VAL A 46 58.77 8.10 -25.69
CA VAL A 46 57.56 8.79 -25.23
C VAL A 46 56.74 9.26 -26.43
N TYR A 47 55.51 8.76 -26.55
CA TYR A 47 54.54 9.23 -27.53
C TYR A 47 53.44 10.08 -26.86
N LEU A 48 53.07 11.20 -27.47
CA LEU A 48 52.05 12.15 -26.96
C LEU A 48 50.93 12.35 -27.99
N GLY A 49 49.70 11.99 -27.61
CA GLY A 49 48.50 12.27 -28.42
C GLY A 49 47.23 12.37 -27.57
N ARG A 50 46.21 13.13 -28.00
CA ARG A 50 44.98 13.36 -27.23
C ARG A 50 43.78 12.62 -27.85
N PRO A 51 43.17 11.62 -27.19
CA PRO A 51 41.95 11.02 -27.68
C PRO A 51 40.73 11.69 -27.07
N LYS A 52 39.90 12.32 -27.90
CA LYS A 52 38.49 12.49 -27.58
C LYS A 52 37.70 11.59 -28.53
N ALA A 53 37.23 10.47 -27.99
CA ALA A 53 36.26 9.55 -28.57
C ALA A 53 36.34 9.43 -30.11
N PHE A 54 37.27 8.61 -30.60
CA PHE A 54 37.42 8.37 -32.03
C PHE A 54 36.61 7.15 -32.47
N PRO A 55 35.88 7.19 -33.60
CA PRO A 55 35.28 6.01 -34.18
C PRO A 55 36.36 5.13 -34.82
N LEU A 56 36.39 3.84 -34.47
CA LEU A 56 37.37 2.84 -34.95
C LEU A 56 37.40 2.62 -36.48
N ASN A 57 36.52 3.28 -37.25
CA ASN A 57 36.23 2.96 -38.65
C ASN A 57 36.37 4.13 -39.64
N VAL A 58 37.26 5.10 -39.39
CA VAL A 58 37.57 6.19 -40.33
C VAL A 58 39.10 6.30 -40.47
N ASP A 59 39.58 6.49 -41.70
CA ASP A 59 41.01 6.66 -41.99
C ASP A 59 41.46 8.09 -41.68
N TRP A 60 42.54 8.22 -40.90
CA TRP A 60 43.14 9.51 -40.53
C TRP A 60 44.64 9.51 -40.76
N LYS A 61 45.22 10.71 -40.91
CA LYS A 61 46.66 10.96 -41.02
C LYS A 61 47.21 11.30 -39.62
N TYR A 62 48.16 10.52 -39.13
CA TYR A 62 48.81 10.74 -37.83
C TYR A 62 50.25 11.19 -38.06
N THR A 63 50.68 12.23 -37.36
CA THR A 63 52.08 12.66 -37.33
C THR A 63 52.68 12.28 -35.98
N LEU A 64 53.59 11.31 -35.97
CA LEU A 64 54.27 10.84 -34.75
C LEU A 64 55.68 11.43 -34.68
N GLY A 65 56.04 11.95 -33.51
CA GLY A 65 57.37 12.46 -33.24
C GLY A 65 58.21 11.49 -32.41
N LYS A 66 59.42 11.15 -32.89
CA LYS A 66 60.39 10.31 -32.16
C LYS A 66 61.36 11.17 -31.35
N LEU A 67 61.30 11.13 -30.02
CA LEU A 67 62.33 11.71 -29.15
C LEU A 67 63.25 10.61 -28.62
N GLU A 68 64.56 10.79 -28.77
CA GLU A 68 65.57 9.91 -28.15
C GLU A 68 65.94 10.46 -26.77
N LEU A 69 65.83 9.62 -25.74
CA LEU A 69 66.07 9.98 -24.34
C LEU A 69 67.58 9.98 -24.02
N SER A 70 68.32 10.86 -24.69
CA SER A 70 69.63 11.37 -24.23
C SER A 70 69.57 12.87 -23.87
N ALA A 71 68.41 13.50 -24.04
CA ALA A 71 68.18 14.92 -23.79
C ALA A 71 67.96 15.22 -22.29
N SER A 72 68.44 16.39 -21.85
CA SER A 72 68.34 16.83 -20.46
C SER A 72 66.88 17.05 -20.04
N LYS A 73 66.62 16.95 -18.74
CA LYS A 73 65.27 17.11 -18.15
C LYS A 73 64.59 18.44 -18.54
N ASN A 74 65.38 19.47 -18.84
CA ASN A 74 64.89 20.78 -19.30
C ASN A 74 64.41 20.76 -20.75
N GLU A 75 65.04 20.01 -21.65
CA GLU A 75 64.61 19.89 -23.05
C GLU A 75 63.28 19.13 -23.16
N ILE A 76 63.09 18.11 -22.32
CA ILE A 76 61.82 17.38 -22.21
C ILE A 76 60.70 18.31 -21.70
N LEU A 77 61.01 19.19 -20.74
CA LEU A 77 60.04 20.12 -20.18
C LEU A 77 59.67 21.23 -21.17
N GLN A 78 60.65 21.80 -21.88
CA GLN A 78 60.39 22.81 -22.91
C GLN A 78 59.51 22.25 -24.04
N GLU A 79 59.74 21.01 -24.45
CA GLU A 79 58.96 20.44 -25.54
C GLU A 79 57.55 20.00 -25.11
N ARG A 80 57.38 19.63 -23.84
CA ARG A 80 56.04 19.50 -23.24
C ARG A 80 55.24 20.80 -23.31
N ILE A 81 55.89 21.93 -23.01
CA ILE A 81 55.27 23.25 -23.04
C ILE A 81 54.92 23.64 -24.48
N ARG A 82 55.83 23.43 -25.44
CA ARG A 82 55.60 23.73 -26.87
C ARG A 82 54.41 22.98 -27.45
N VAL A 83 54.30 21.68 -27.14
CA VAL A 83 53.17 20.83 -27.56
C VAL A 83 51.85 21.26 -26.90
N GLN A 84 51.89 21.70 -25.64
CA GLN A 84 50.72 22.28 -24.96
C GLN A 84 50.24 23.57 -25.62
N VAL A 85 51.15 24.46 -26.02
CA VAL A 85 50.84 25.72 -26.72
C VAL A 85 50.24 25.44 -28.09
N LEU A 86 50.83 24.55 -28.89
CA LEU A 86 50.29 24.17 -30.20
C LEU A 86 48.86 23.59 -30.10
N ALA A 87 48.59 22.79 -29.07
CA ALA A 87 47.24 22.26 -28.85
C ALA A 87 46.23 23.28 -28.33
N GLN A 88 46.69 24.33 -27.62
CA GLN A 88 45.82 25.44 -27.27
C GLN A 88 45.52 26.32 -28.48
N ASN A 89 46.50 26.61 -29.33
CA ASN A 89 46.30 27.35 -30.57
C ASN A 89 45.33 26.62 -31.50
N LEU A 90 45.52 25.32 -31.73
CA LEU A 90 44.59 24.50 -32.52
C LEU A 90 43.16 24.50 -31.93
N LYS A 91 43.03 24.54 -30.60
CA LYS A 91 41.75 24.62 -29.91
C LYS A 91 41.11 26.02 -30.02
N SER A 92 41.93 27.06 -30.13
CA SER A 92 41.51 28.44 -30.40
C SER A 92 41.05 28.58 -31.85
N ASP A 93 41.80 28.05 -32.81
CA ASP A 93 41.48 28.06 -34.24
C ASP A 93 40.16 27.29 -34.53
N LEU A 94 39.91 26.20 -33.79
CA LEU A 94 38.65 25.45 -33.80
C LEU A 94 37.49 26.18 -33.10
N LYS A 95 37.78 27.10 -32.17
CA LYS A 95 36.79 27.94 -31.48
C LYS A 95 36.45 29.20 -32.28
N GLU A 96 37.39 29.73 -33.05
CA GLU A 96 37.23 30.93 -33.87
C GLU A 96 36.66 30.68 -35.27
N ASN A 97 36.15 29.46 -35.55
CA ASN A 97 35.47 29.11 -36.80
C ASN A 97 36.30 29.41 -38.08
N LEU A 98 37.60 29.09 -38.07
CA LEU A 98 38.42 29.09 -39.31
C LEU A 98 38.28 27.81 -40.14
N LEU A 99 37.27 26.98 -39.88
CA LEU A 99 36.72 26.04 -40.86
C LEU A 99 35.39 26.62 -41.36
N PRO A 100 35.16 26.66 -42.69
CA PRO A 100 34.03 27.38 -43.25
C PRO A 100 32.74 26.86 -42.64
N ALA A 101 31.95 27.77 -42.05
CA ALA A 101 30.62 27.55 -41.51
C ALA A 101 29.57 27.26 -42.61
N GLN A 102 29.94 26.49 -43.64
CA GLN A 102 28.99 25.84 -44.51
C GLN A 102 28.74 24.46 -43.92
N GLY A 103 27.58 24.32 -43.28
CA GLY A 103 27.12 23.04 -42.80
C GLY A 103 27.32 21.99 -43.88
N ILE A 104 27.99 20.89 -43.53
CA ILE A 104 27.95 19.68 -44.34
C ILE A 104 26.50 19.26 -44.33
N LYS A 105 25.78 19.72 -45.35
CA LYS A 105 24.48 19.20 -45.74
C LYS A 105 24.82 17.79 -46.20
N VAL A 106 24.80 16.82 -45.27
CA VAL A 106 24.80 15.40 -45.64
C VAL A 106 23.54 15.23 -46.46
N THR A 107 23.67 15.34 -47.77
CA THR A 107 22.64 15.02 -48.74
C THR A 107 22.21 13.59 -48.43
N LYS A 108 21.01 13.47 -47.88
CA LYS A 108 20.42 12.22 -47.38
C LYS A 108 20.44 11.17 -48.49
N SER A 109 21.43 10.29 -48.52
CA SER A 109 21.33 9.05 -49.29
C SER A 109 20.29 8.18 -48.60
N ILE A 110 19.16 7.93 -49.26
CA ILE A 110 18.26 6.85 -48.87
C ILE A 110 19.03 5.56 -49.13
N CYS A 111 19.40 4.85 -48.08
CA CYS A 111 20.07 3.56 -48.21
C CYS A 111 19.02 2.49 -48.55
N SER A 112 19.23 1.74 -49.61
CA SER A 112 18.43 0.55 -49.90
C SER A 112 18.92 -0.60 -49.00
N LEU A 113 17.99 -1.29 -48.34
CA LEU A 113 18.27 -2.43 -47.48
C LEU A 113 17.13 -3.44 -47.65
N GLU A 114 17.44 -4.72 -47.78
CA GLU A 114 16.41 -5.76 -47.74
C GLU A 114 15.95 -5.93 -46.29
N PHE A 115 14.67 -5.61 -45.99
CA PHE A 115 14.20 -5.66 -44.62
C PHE A 115 13.95 -7.11 -44.19
N THR A 116 14.78 -7.57 -43.28
CA THR A 116 14.52 -8.68 -42.35
C THR A 116 14.50 -8.15 -40.92
N ASP A 117 13.80 -8.83 -39.99
CA ASP A 117 13.78 -8.41 -38.57
C ASP A 117 15.21 -8.23 -38.03
N THR A 118 16.12 -9.15 -38.39
CA THR A 118 17.55 -9.09 -38.05
C THR A 118 18.25 -7.87 -38.64
N SER A 119 17.99 -7.54 -39.92
CA SER A 119 18.59 -6.37 -40.58
C SER A 119 18.12 -5.06 -39.95
N VAL A 120 16.84 -4.97 -39.59
CA VAL A 120 16.23 -3.80 -38.94
C VAL A 120 16.82 -3.65 -37.55
N GLU A 121 16.85 -4.72 -36.75
CA GLU A 121 17.47 -4.70 -35.42
C GLU A 121 18.95 -4.28 -35.48
N THR A 122 19.69 -4.75 -36.50
CA THR A 122 21.09 -4.37 -36.74
C THR A 122 21.22 -2.87 -37.02
N GLN A 123 20.34 -2.30 -37.87
CA GLN A 123 20.35 -0.84 -38.11
C GLN A 123 19.94 -0.05 -36.88
N LEU A 124 18.97 -0.53 -36.09
CA LEU A 124 18.60 0.10 -34.83
C LEU A 124 19.81 0.17 -33.90
N LYS A 125 20.52 -0.95 -33.69
CA LYS A 125 21.74 -0.99 -32.87
C LYS A 125 22.81 -0.01 -33.37
N ARG A 126 23.00 0.11 -34.69
CA ARG A 126 23.93 1.08 -35.29
C ARG A 126 23.54 2.53 -34.98
N VAL A 127 22.27 2.90 -35.13
CA VAL A 127 21.82 4.27 -34.83
C VAL A 127 21.86 4.57 -33.33
N PHE A 128 21.57 3.58 -32.47
CA PHE A 128 21.72 3.73 -31.04
C PHE A 128 23.16 3.95 -30.59
N ALA A 129 24.13 3.27 -31.22
CA ALA A 129 25.54 3.52 -30.97
C ALA A 129 25.92 4.98 -31.29
N LEU A 130 25.36 5.55 -32.37
CA LEU A 130 25.58 6.94 -32.77
C LEU A 130 24.96 7.98 -31.83
N ARG A 131 23.92 7.62 -31.06
CA ARG A 131 23.29 8.51 -30.05
C ARG A 131 24.28 8.96 -28.96
N SER A 132 25.34 8.19 -28.72
CA SER A 132 26.37 8.52 -27.72
C SER A 132 27.31 9.64 -28.15
N LEU A 133 27.25 10.10 -29.41
CA LEU A 133 28.11 11.13 -29.97
C LEU A 133 27.41 12.49 -29.96
N THR A 134 28.06 13.49 -29.36
CA THR A 134 27.56 14.88 -29.29
C THR A 134 27.46 15.49 -30.68
N GLY A 135 26.29 16.04 -31.04
CA GLY A 135 26.02 16.66 -32.35
C GLY A 135 25.10 15.87 -33.30
N TYR A 136 24.79 14.60 -32.98
CA TYR A 136 23.96 13.74 -33.85
C TYR A 136 22.46 13.74 -33.50
N GLU A 137 22.03 14.54 -32.52
CA GLU A 137 20.67 14.51 -31.94
C GLU A 137 19.52 14.78 -32.93
N LYS A 138 19.79 15.46 -34.05
CA LYS A 138 18.81 15.76 -35.11
C LYS A 138 18.91 14.84 -36.34
N THR A 139 19.76 13.82 -36.31
CA THR A 139 19.98 12.96 -37.47
C THR A 139 18.83 11.96 -37.62
N VAL A 140 18.27 11.91 -38.83
CA VAL A 140 17.22 10.96 -39.21
C VAL A 140 17.72 10.16 -40.40
N ILE A 141 17.92 8.86 -40.19
CA ILE A 141 18.34 7.94 -41.25
C ILE A 141 17.11 7.27 -41.84
N ARG A 142 17.06 7.21 -43.17
CA ARG A 142 15.96 6.62 -43.93
C ARG A 142 16.45 5.47 -44.77
N TYR A 143 15.81 4.33 -44.61
CA TYR A 143 16.05 3.14 -45.41
C TYR A 143 14.84 2.85 -46.29
N LYS A 144 15.07 2.33 -47.49
CA LYS A 144 14.02 1.78 -48.36
C LYS A 144 14.14 0.26 -48.38
N ASP A 145 13.03 -0.43 -48.15
CA ASP A 145 12.98 -1.89 -48.27
C ASP A 145 13.19 -2.29 -49.72
N SER A 146 14.24 -3.06 -50.01
CA SER A 146 14.56 -3.55 -51.35
C SER A 146 13.97 -4.92 -51.65
N SER A 147 13.23 -5.53 -50.72
CA SER A 147 12.60 -6.83 -50.97
C SER A 147 11.53 -6.76 -52.07
N THR A 148 11.29 -7.88 -52.74
CA THR A 148 10.26 -8.02 -53.78
C THR A 148 8.84 -7.80 -53.24
N ASN A 149 8.61 -8.11 -51.96
CA ASN A 149 7.36 -7.89 -51.25
C ASN A 149 7.34 -6.59 -50.42
N SER A 150 8.24 -5.64 -50.69
CA SER A 150 8.46 -4.45 -49.87
C SER A 150 7.23 -3.56 -49.67
N GLN A 151 6.26 -3.55 -50.59
CA GLN A 151 5.12 -2.61 -50.54
C GLN A 151 5.55 -1.12 -50.44
N ASP A 152 6.74 -0.78 -50.97
CA ASP A 152 7.45 0.49 -50.77
C ASP A 152 7.57 0.92 -49.30
N LEU A 153 7.71 -0.06 -48.41
CA LEU A 153 8.02 0.15 -47.01
C LEU A 153 9.36 0.87 -46.89
N LYS A 154 9.38 1.86 -46.02
CA LYS A 154 10.57 2.63 -45.65
C LYS A 154 10.70 2.58 -44.14
N LEU A 155 11.92 2.64 -43.65
CA LEU A 155 12.22 2.71 -42.23
C LEU A 155 12.84 4.08 -41.96
N GLU A 156 12.27 4.81 -41.01
CA GLU A 156 12.85 6.04 -40.48
C GLU A 156 13.37 5.76 -39.08
N VAL A 157 14.66 5.96 -38.85
CA VAL A 157 15.28 5.84 -37.53
C VAL A 157 15.84 7.19 -37.13
N SER A 158 15.32 7.74 -36.05
CA SER A 158 15.81 8.98 -35.45
C SER A 158 16.90 8.70 -34.40
N ALA A 159 17.80 9.67 -34.20
CA ALA A 159 18.80 9.62 -33.14
C ALA A 159 18.20 9.51 -31.72
N THR A 160 16.94 9.96 -31.53
CA THR A 160 16.20 9.77 -30.25
C THR A 160 15.82 8.32 -29.98
N GLY A 161 15.96 7.44 -30.98
CA GLY A 161 15.60 6.04 -30.91
C GLY A 161 14.21 5.70 -31.40
N LYS A 162 13.43 6.69 -31.85
CA LYS A 162 12.17 6.39 -32.54
C LYS A 162 12.50 5.75 -33.88
N ALA A 163 11.90 4.59 -34.13
CA ALA A 163 12.05 3.85 -35.36
C ALA A 163 10.67 3.46 -35.89
N SER A 164 10.34 3.93 -37.08
CA SER A 164 8.99 3.79 -37.63
C SER A 164 9.06 3.31 -39.06
N PHE A 165 8.30 2.26 -39.35
CA PHE A 165 8.03 1.88 -40.72
C PHE A 165 6.97 2.82 -41.30
N TYR A 166 7.17 3.28 -42.53
CA TYR A 166 6.24 4.17 -43.21
C TYR A 166 6.22 3.88 -44.72
N ILE A 167 5.13 4.25 -45.38
CA ILE A 167 5.03 4.26 -46.84
C ILE A 167 4.85 5.69 -47.33
N THR A 168 5.25 5.96 -48.56
CA THR A 168 4.95 7.24 -49.24
C THR A 168 4.03 7.01 -50.41
N TYR A 169 3.04 7.89 -50.58
CA TYR A 169 2.09 7.82 -51.69
C TYR A 169 1.71 9.22 -52.18
N ARG A 170 1.13 9.30 -53.37
CA ARG A 170 0.52 10.50 -53.94
C ARG A 170 -0.94 10.17 -54.23
N LEU A 171 -1.86 11.00 -53.75
CA LEU A 171 -3.27 10.89 -54.11
C LEU A 171 -3.51 11.72 -55.37
N ARG A 172 -4.39 11.25 -56.27
CA ARG A 172 -4.87 12.11 -57.36
C ARG A 172 -5.92 13.07 -56.79
N GLY A 173 -5.72 14.36 -57.01
CA GLY A 173 -6.73 15.38 -56.71
C GLY A 173 -7.96 15.23 -57.60
N LYS A 174 -9.01 16.00 -57.29
CA LYS A 174 -10.25 16.05 -58.11
C LYS A 174 -10.00 16.49 -59.55
N ASP A 175 -8.91 17.22 -59.77
CA ASP A 175 -8.41 17.68 -61.07
C ASP A 175 -7.59 16.63 -61.84
N GLY A 176 -7.48 15.40 -61.31
CA GLY A 176 -6.71 14.32 -61.90
C GLY A 176 -5.19 14.46 -61.75
N LYS A 177 -4.69 15.58 -61.21
CA LYS A 177 -3.25 15.80 -60.98
C LYS A 177 -2.81 15.05 -59.73
N LEU A 178 -1.58 14.54 -59.75
CA LEU A 178 -0.98 13.92 -58.57
C LEU A 178 -0.65 15.01 -57.54
N GLY A 179 -1.24 14.90 -56.35
CA GLY A 179 -0.94 15.76 -55.22
C GLY A 179 0.47 15.53 -54.65
N HIS A 180 0.80 16.30 -53.63
CA HIS A 180 2.08 16.17 -52.91
C HIS A 180 2.27 14.75 -52.35
N GLN A 181 3.54 14.33 -52.30
CA GLN A 181 3.90 13.04 -51.72
C GLN A 181 3.73 13.08 -50.21
N THR A 182 2.78 12.30 -49.71
CA THR A 182 2.50 12.17 -48.29
C THR A 182 3.14 10.90 -47.75
N ALA A 183 3.71 10.98 -46.54
CA ALA A 183 4.23 9.82 -45.81
C ALA A 183 3.20 9.37 -44.76
N LYS A 184 3.02 8.04 -44.60
CA LYS A 184 2.16 7.46 -43.57
C LYS A 184 2.91 6.35 -42.85
N VAL A 185 3.05 6.52 -41.53
CA VAL A 185 3.58 5.49 -40.65
C VAL A 185 2.64 4.29 -40.64
N VAL A 186 3.19 3.10 -40.81
CA VAL A 186 2.43 1.83 -40.89
C VAL A 186 2.66 0.92 -39.69
N ALA A 187 3.78 1.07 -38.98
CA ALA A 187 4.14 0.26 -37.81
C ALA A 187 5.31 0.88 -37.03
N ASN A 188 5.44 0.55 -35.75
CA ASN A 188 6.63 0.86 -34.95
C ASN A 188 7.63 -0.29 -35.06
N ALA A 189 8.85 0.02 -35.54
CA ALA A 189 9.86 -0.98 -35.85
C ALA A 189 10.48 -1.67 -34.63
N ARG A 190 10.13 -1.24 -33.40
CA ARG A 190 10.55 -1.91 -32.16
C ARG A 190 9.55 -2.96 -31.66
N THR A 191 8.28 -2.80 -32.01
CA THR A 191 7.18 -3.59 -31.43
C THR A 191 6.53 -4.51 -32.45
N GLU A 192 6.66 -4.21 -33.73
CA GLU A 192 6.05 -4.97 -34.81
C GLU A 192 7.13 -5.54 -35.74
N SER A 193 6.91 -6.76 -36.22
CA SER A 193 7.80 -7.40 -37.19
C SER A 193 7.70 -6.75 -38.56
N VAL A 194 8.75 -6.92 -39.38
CA VAL A 194 8.78 -6.44 -40.77
C VAL A 194 7.60 -6.98 -41.57
N GLU A 195 7.23 -8.26 -41.36
CA GLU A 195 6.13 -8.88 -42.09
C GLU A 195 4.78 -8.26 -41.75
N GLN A 196 4.54 -7.97 -40.46
CA GLN A 196 3.33 -7.28 -40.01
C GLN A 196 3.28 -5.84 -40.56
N ALA A 197 4.42 -5.15 -40.59
CA ALA A 197 4.54 -3.84 -41.22
C ALA A 197 4.25 -3.87 -42.74
N ARG A 198 4.68 -4.91 -43.45
CA ARG A 198 4.37 -5.13 -44.88
C ARG A 198 2.89 -5.42 -45.10
N GLN A 199 2.27 -6.24 -44.25
CA GLN A 199 0.82 -6.51 -44.31
C GLN A 199 0.01 -5.23 -44.09
N ASN A 200 0.39 -4.41 -43.09
CA ASN A 200 -0.23 -3.11 -42.85
C ASN A 200 -0.05 -2.15 -44.04
N ALA A 201 1.15 -2.11 -44.63
CA ALA A 201 1.43 -1.31 -45.82
C ALA A 201 0.60 -1.76 -47.03
N ALA A 202 0.48 -3.07 -47.27
CA ALA A 202 -0.35 -3.65 -48.32
C ALA A 202 -1.83 -3.30 -48.11
N HIS A 203 -2.31 -3.41 -46.87
CA HIS A 203 -3.68 -3.04 -46.52
C HIS A 203 -3.96 -1.56 -46.82
N ILE A 204 -3.08 -0.65 -46.39
CA ILE A 204 -3.27 0.79 -46.65
C ILE A 204 -3.26 1.10 -48.15
N ARG A 205 -2.36 0.45 -48.91
CA ARG A 205 -2.31 0.58 -50.38
C ARG A 205 -3.57 0.12 -51.07
N ASN A 206 -4.04 -1.08 -50.73
CA ASN A 206 -5.21 -1.66 -51.36
C ASN A 206 -6.51 -0.95 -50.97
N THR A 207 -6.61 -0.48 -49.73
CA THR A 207 -7.83 0.14 -49.21
C THR A 207 -7.97 1.61 -49.57
N PHE A 208 -6.89 2.40 -49.50
CA PHE A 208 -6.97 3.86 -49.63
C PHE A 208 -6.36 4.37 -50.94
N ILE A 209 -5.14 3.94 -51.26
CA ILE A 209 -4.39 4.46 -52.41
C ILE A 209 -5.04 4.01 -53.73
N LYS A 210 -5.35 2.71 -53.87
CA LYS A 210 -6.01 2.20 -55.08
C LYS A 210 -7.44 2.72 -55.27
N LYS A 211 -8.13 3.08 -54.19
CA LYS A 211 -9.51 3.58 -54.25
C LYS A 211 -9.60 5.11 -54.37
N ASN A 212 -8.48 5.85 -54.48
CA ASN A 212 -8.42 7.32 -54.45
C ASN A 212 -9.25 7.93 -53.29
N LYS A 213 -9.36 7.22 -52.16
CA LYS A 213 -10.04 7.73 -50.98
C LYS A 213 -9.04 8.50 -50.13
N GLU A 214 -9.43 9.67 -49.65
CA GLU A 214 -8.65 10.35 -48.61
C GLU A 214 -8.44 9.37 -47.45
N VAL A 215 -7.16 9.17 -47.09
CA VAL A 215 -6.85 8.45 -45.86
C VAL A 215 -7.52 9.25 -44.75
N PRO A 216 -8.32 8.63 -43.86
CA PRO A 216 -8.94 9.35 -42.76
C PRO A 216 -7.89 10.22 -42.11
N ALA A 217 -8.22 11.49 -41.86
CA ALA A 217 -7.42 12.38 -41.05
C ALA A 217 -7.34 11.74 -39.65
N THR A 218 -6.47 10.75 -39.49
CA THR A 218 -5.97 10.38 -38.18
C THR A 218 -5.33 11.65 -37.70
N HIS A 219 -5.94 12.29 -36.70
CA HIS A 219 -5.32 13.39 -35.97
C HIS A 219 -3.91 12.96 -35.62
N PHE A 220 -2.95 13.41 -36.43
CA PHE A 220 -1.54 13.28 -36.16
C PHE A 220 -1.29 14.32 -35.08
N TYR A 221 -1.50 13.93 -33.82
CA TYR A 221 -0.70 14.52 -32.77
C TYR A 221 0.74 14.18 -33.14
N GLU A 222 1.50 15.18 -33.60
CA GLU A 222 2.90 15.06 -33.94
C GLU A 222 3.67 14.43 -32.79
N ASN A 223 3.80 13.10 -32.73
CA ASN A 223 4.78 12.38 -31.94
C ASN A 223 5.02 12.90 -30.51
N LYS A 224 4.02 13.58 -29.89
CA LYS A 224 4.01 13.93 -28.48
C LYS A 224 4.06 12.58 -27.81
N ALA A 225 5.01 12.39 -26.90
CA ALA A 225 5.26 11.08 -26.31
C ALA A 225 4.07 10.69 -25.42
N ILE A 226 2.98 10.26 -26.05
CA ILE A 226 1.76 9.82 -25.39
C ILE A 226 2.18 8.68 -24.49
N LYS A 227 1.93 8.86 -23.20
CA LYS A 227 2.38 7.92 -22.20
C LYS A 227 1.52 6.66 -22.21
N THR A 228 2.17 5.53 -21.98
CA THR A 228 1.46 4.28 -21.71
C THR A 228 0.85 4.28 -20.31
N PHE A 229 -0.12 3.42 -20.05
CA PHE A 229 -0.64 3.21 -18.68
C PHE A 229 0.47 2.80 -17.70
N ARG A 230 1.49 2.08 -18.16
CA ARG A 230 2.67 1.70 -17.38
C ARG A 230 3.43 2.94 -16.96
N GLU A 231 3.83 3.78 -17.90
CA GLU A 231 4.57 5.00 -17.60
C GLU A 231 3.79 5.91 -16.65
N LEU A 232 2.47 6.03 -16.83
CA LEU A 232 1.62 6.82 -15.93
C LEU A 232 1.54 6.22 -14.52
N HIS A 233 1.45 4.89 -14.41
CA HIS A 233 1.50 4.18 -13.13
C HIS A 233 2.84 4.39 -12.43
N GLU A 234 3.95 4.24 -13.16
CA GLU A 234 5.31 4.49 -12.67
C GLU A 234 5.45 5.92 -12.15
N MET A 235 4.99 6.91 -12.91
CA MET A 235 4.98 8.30 -12.46
C MET A 235 4.04 8.52 -11.27
N GLN A 236 2.96 7.75 -11.13
CA GLN A 236 2.00 7.85 -10.02
C GLN A 236 2.52 7.28 -8.71
N VAL A 237 3.26 6.19 -8.79
CA VAL A 237 3.72 5.44 -7.61
C VAL A 237 5.17 5.78 -7.25
N ARG A 238 6.02 6.05 -8.25
CA ARG A 238 7.45 6.30 -8.08
C ARG A 238 7.88 7.74 -8.36
N GLY A 239 6.98 8.59 -8.84
CA GLY A 239 7.22 10.04 -8.97
C GLY A 239 7.18 10.76 -7.62
N GLU A 240 7.38 12.09 -7.61
CA GLU A 240 7.42 12.91 -6.38
C GLU A 240 6.18 12.71 -5.48
N ARG A 241 4.97 12.80 -6.04
CA ARG A 241 3.72 12.50 -5.32
C ARG A 241 3.63 11.05 -4.85
N GLY A 242 4.28 10.13 -5.55
CA GLY A 242 4.33 8.71 -5.20
C GLY A 242 5.14 8.46 -3.93
N GLN A 243 6.18 9.26 -3.69
CA GLN A 243 7.00 9.19 -2.48
C GLN A 243 6.23 9.58 -1.22
N GLU A 244 5.17 10.39 -1.34
CA GLU A 244 4.25 10.73 -0.25
C GLU A 244 3.21 9.64 0.04
N LEU A 245 3.04 8.67 -0.87
CA LEU A 245 2.09 7.58 -0.67
C LEU A 245 2.60 6.60 0.37
N LYS A 246 1.69 6.12 1.22
CA LYS A 246 1.99 5.01 2.13
C LYS A 246 2.38 3.77 1.32
N GLN A 247 3.38 3.02 1.80
CA GLN A 247 3.82 1.79 1.15
C GLN A 247 2.67 0.80 0.91
N SER A 248 1.67 0.72 1.81
CA SER A 248 0.48 -0.11 1.60
C SER A 248 -0.35 0.31 0.39
N THR A 249 -0.41 1.62 0.09
CA THR A 249 -1.11 2.19 -1.06
C THR A 249 -0.33 1.93 -2.34
N VAL A 250 0.99 2.13 -2.31
CA VAL A 250 1.91 1.75 -3.40
C VAL A 250 1.72 0.27 -3.75
N ASN A 251 1.81 -0.58 -2.73
CA ASN A 251 1.62 -2.03 -2.85
C ASN A 251 0.26 -2.42 -3.44
N GLU A 252 -0.80 -1.66 -3.16
CA GLU A 252 -2.13 -1.87 -3.72
C GLU A 252 -2.20 -1.43 -5.19
N TYR A 253 -1.61 -0.30 -5.54
CA TYR A 253 -1.55 0.19 -6.92
C TYR A 253 -0.70 -0.71 -7.82
N ASP A 254 0.45 -1.17 -7.35
CA ASP A 254 1.27 -2.14 -8.08
C ASP A 254 0.49 -3.44 -8.30
N ARG A 255 -0.22 -3.93 -7.28
CA ARG A 255 -1.11 -5.09 -7.44
C ARG A 255 -2.19 -4.82 -8.49
N ILE A 256 -2.79 -3.64 -8.51
CA ILE A 256 -3.77 -3.25 -9.53
C ILE A 256 -3.13 -3.28 -10.93
N ALA A 257 -1.99 -2.61 -11.10
CA ALA A 257 -1.28 -2.52 -12.35
C ALA A 257 -0.86 -3.91 -12.88
N PHE A 258 -0.16 -4.70 -12.08
CA PHE A 258 0.46 -5.94 -12.57
C PHE A 258 -0.48 -7.15 -12.52
N ASN A 259 -1.40 -7.27 -11.55
CA ASN A 259 -2.29 -8.44 -11.49
C ASN A 259 -3.53 -8.29 -12.38
N TYR A 260 -3.98 -7.06 -12.62
CA TYR A 260 -5.23 -6.81 -13.35
C TYR A 260 -5.03 -6.09 -14.67
N LEU A 261 -4.16 -5.08 -14.76
CA LEU A 261 -3.98 -4.33 -16.02
C LEU A 261 -2.89 -4.93 -16.93
N GLY A 262 -1.89 -5.59 -16.34
CA GLY A 262 -0.75 -6.16 -17.04
C GLY A 262 -1.02 -7.50 -17.72
N THR A 263 0.02 -8.01 -18.39
CA THR A 263 0.07 -9.36 -18.95
C THR A 263 0.58 -10.37 -17.91
N LYS A 264 0.49 -11.67 -18.23
CA LYS A 264 1.00 -12.72 -17.33
C LYS A 264 2.50 -12.56 -17.08
N LYS A 265 3.25 -12.10 -18.09
CA LYS A 265 4.68 -11.79 -18.00
C LYS A 265 4.95 -10.67 -16.98
N ASP A 266 4.14 -9.61 -17.01
CA ASP A 266 4.27 -8.49 -16.07
C ASP A 266 4.05 -8.93 -14.63
N TYR A 267 2.99 -9.70 -14.40
CA TYR A 267 2.71 -10.27 -13.08
C TYR A 267 3.86 -11.13 -12.56
N LEU A 268 4.42 -12.02 -13.40
CA LEU A 268 5.55 -12.86 -13.01
C LEU A 268 6.80 -12.04 -12.70
N SER A 269 7.10 -11.02 -13.50
CA SER A 269 8.22 -10.10 -13.26
C SER A 269 8.05 -9.32 -11.96
N TYR A 270 6.86 -8.78 -11.71
CA TYR A 270 6.52 -8.08 -10.47
C TYR A 270 6.62 -8.99 -9.25
N LYS A 271 6.13 -10.24 -9.37
CA LYS A 271 6.21 -11.23 -8.29
C LYS A 271 7.67 -11.58 -7.97
N ALA A 272 8.53 -11.72 -8.98
CA ALA A 272 9.96 -11.98 -8.79
C ALA A 272 10.65 -10.82 -8.06
N GLN A 273 10.39 -9.57 -8.48
CA GLN A 273 10.93 -8.37 -7.80
C GLN A 273 10.46 -8.27 -6.35
N ARG A 274 9.18 -8.56 -6.08
CA ARG A 274 8.69 -8.57 -4.69
C ARG A 274 9.35 -9.60 -3.80
N GLN A 275 9.69 -10.76 -4.35
CA GLN A 275 10.38 -11.81 -3.60
C GLN A 275 11.80 -11.40 -3.22
N THR A 276 12.46 -10.56 -4.03
CA THR A 276 13.79 -10.03 -3.70
C THR A 276 13.72 -8.89 -2.67
N ASP A 277 12.70 -8.04 -2.76
CA ASP A 277 12.65 -6.79 -1.98
C ASP A 277 12.11 -6.96 -0.56
N PHE A 278 11.26 -7.97 -0.31
CA PHE A 278 10.66 -8.19 1.00
C PHE A 278 11.24 -9.42 1.71
N LYS A 279 11.99 -9.19 2.80
CA LYS A 279 12.42 -10.21 3.78
C LYS A 279 11.27 -10.90 4.55
N TYR A 280 10.02 -10.70 4.17
CA TYR A 280 8.88 -11.31 4.85
C TYR A 280 8.48 -12.60 4.15
N PRO A 281 8.30 -13.71 4.89
CA PRO A 281 7.84 -14.96 4.32
C PRO A 281 6.50 -14.74 3.62
N ASN A 282 6.37 -15.25 2.39
CA ASN A 282 5.13 -15.27 1.62
C ASN A 282 3.99 -15.69 2.54
N LYS A 283 3.19 -14.74 3.04
CA LYS A 283 1.82 -15.08 3.41
C LYS A 283 1.24 -15.69 2.14
N LYS A 284 0.68 -16.89 2.24
CA LYS A 284 0.02 -17.62 1.14
C LYS A 284 -1.23 -16.84 0.66
N THR A 285 -1.10 -15.56 0.33
CA THR A 285 -2.09 -14.86 -0.47
C THR A 285 -2.04 -15.55 -1.81
N LYS A 286 -3.10 -16.29 -2.13
CA LYS A 286 -3.35 -16.82 -3.46
C LYS A 286 -3.51 -15.61 -4.40
N ASP A 287 -2.38 -15.02 -4.79
CA ASP A 287 -2.35 -13.90 -5.71
C ASP A 287 -2.79 -14.43 -7.07
N TYR A 288 -4.01 -14.11 -7.44
CA TYR A 288 -4.59 -14.48 -8.73
C TYR A 288 -4.30 -13.40 -9.76
N PHE A 289 -3.75 -13.83 -10.89
CA PHE A 289 -3.59 -13.02 -12.08
C PHE A 289 -4.87 -13.09 -12.93
N VAL A 290 -5.44 -11.94 -13.26
CA VAL A 290 -6.56 -11.83 -14.21
C VAL A 290 -6.06 -11.28 -15.55
N GLY A 291 -5.36 -10.14 -15.51
CA GLY A 291 -4.76 -9.44 -16.65
C GLY A 291 -5.68 -9.13 -17.83
N ILE A 292 -6.02 -7.85 -18.01
CA ILE A 292 -6.69 -7.35 -19.22
C ILE A 292 -5.71 -6.81 -20.29
N GLY A 293 -4.40 -6.79 -20.01
CA GLY A 293 -3.35 -6.52 -21.00
C GLY A 293 -3.34 -5.09 -21.55
N ILE A 294 -3.72 -4.09 -20.77
CA ILE A 294 -3.73 -2.68 -21.20
C ILE A 294 -2.54 -1.86 -20.69
N LEU A 295 -1.68 -2.44 -19.85
CA LEU A 295 -0.63 -1.68 -19.17
C LEU A 295 0.35 -1.00 -20.16
N ASP A 296 0.67 -1.64 -21.28
CA ASP A 296 1.58 -1.09 -22.30
C ASP A 296 0.87 -0.28 -23.41
N ARG A 297 -0.43 -0.05 -23.28
CA ARG A 297 -1.18 0.75 -24.26
C ARG A 297 -1.08 2.23 -23.94
N ASP A 298 -1.08 3.04 -24.99
CA ASP A 298 -1.25 4.49 -24.87
C ASP A 298 -2.55 4.81 -24.14
N PHE A 299 -2.49 5.71 -23.16
CA PHE A 299 -3.64 6.00 -22.31
C PHE A 299 -4.83 6.58 -23.09
N ASN A 300 -4.56 7.24 -24.22
CA ASN A 300 -5.58 7.82 -25.10
C ASN A 300 -6.21 6.81 -26.08
N SER A 301 -5.69 5.58 -26.16
CA SER A 301 -6.23 4.55 -27.04
C SER A 301 -7.52 3.92 -26.50
N LEU A 302 -7.84 4.13 -25.21
CA LEU A 302 -8.93 3.45 -24.53
C LEU A 302 -10.27 4.16 -24.75
N THR A 303 -11.02 3.71 -25.76
CA THR A 303 -12.38 4.19 -26.04
C THR A 303 -13.37 3.77 -24.94
N PHE A 304 -14.52 4.47 -24.83
CA PHE A 304 -15.57 4.12 -23.86
C PHE A 304 -16.13 2.70 -24.08
N THR A 305 -16.45 2.33 -25.32
CA THR A 305 -16.98 1.01 -25.66
C THR A 305 -16.00 -0.10 -25.27
N GLU A 306 -14.72 0.12 -25.51
CA GLU A 306 -13.68 -0.82 -25.12
C GLU A 306 -13.51 -0.90 -23.60
N ALA A 307 -13.45 0.24 -22.90
CA ALA A 307 -13.38 0.28 -21.45
C ALA A 307 -14.54 -0.49 -20.80
N LYS A 308 -15.77 -0.32 -21.31
CA LYS A 308 -16.96 -1.06 -20.86
C LYS A 308 -16.82 -2.56 -21.07
N LYS A 309 -16.31 -2.99 -22.23
CA LYS A 309 -16.04 -4.41 -22.52
C LYS A 309 -15.00 -5.00 -21.57
N LEU A 310 -13.88 -4.30 -21.39
CA LEU A 310 -12.79 -4.74 -20.51
C LEU A 310 -13.23 -4.80 -19.03
N HIS A 311 -14.03 -3.84 -18.57
CA HIS A 311 -14.61 -3.87 -17.22
C HIS A 311 -15.53 -5.08 -17.03
N SER A 312 -16.40 -5.38 -17.99
CA SER A 312 -17.26 -6.57 -17.96
C SER A 312 -16.44 -7.88 -17.94
N GLN A 313 -15.40 -7.98 -18.76
CA GLN A 313 -14.50 -9.14 -18.79
C GLN A 313 -13.78 -9.33 -17.45
N LEU A 314 -13.22 -8.25 -16.91
CA LEU A 314 -12.54 -8.24 -15.62
C LEU A 314 -13.48 -8.67 -14.50
N ARG A 315 -14.71 -8.15 -14.49
CA ARG A 315 -15.75 -8.52 -13.54
C ARG A 315 -16.02 -10.03 -13.58
N LYS A 316 -16.33 -10.58 -14.76
CA LYS A 316 -16.60 -12.02 -14.92
C LYS A 316 -15.44 -12.89 -14.45
N ALA A 317 -14.20 -12.49 -14.75
CA ALA A 317 -13.02 -13.23 -14.31
C ALA A 317 -12.82 -13.19 -12.78
N ILE A 318 -13.08 -12.04 -12.15
CA ILE A 318 -13.02 -11.90 -10.69
C ILE A 318 -14.14 -12.73 -10.03
N GLU A 319 -15.36 -12.69 -10.55
CA GLU A 319 -16.49 -13.46 -10.03
C GLU A 319 -16.23 -14.97 -10.13
N LYS A 320 -15.73 -15.45 -11.28
CA LYS A 320 -15.32 -16.86 -11.47
C LYS A 320 -14.27 -17.29 -10.43
N ASN A 321 -13.27 -16.44 -10.17
CA ASN A 321 -12.25 -16.73 -9.16
C ASN A 321 -12.83 -16.73 -7.73
N GLN A 322 -13.75 -15.82 -7.42
CA GLN A 322 -14.40 -15.76 -6.12
C GLN A 322 -15.22 -17.02 -5.87
N HIS A 323 -15.98 -17.49 -6.86
CA HIS A 323 -16.70 -18.78 -6.80
C HIS A 323 -15.78 -19.96 -6.54
N GLN A 324 -14.64 -20.06 -7.25
CA GLN A 324 -13.65 -21.13 -7.04
C GLN A 324 -13.05 -21.15 -5.62
N ASN A 325 -13.18 -20.06 -4.87
CA ASN A 325 -12.68 -19.94 -3.50
C ASN A 325 -13.82 -19.89 -2.47
N ASN A 326 -15.05 -20.29 -2.83
CA ASN A 326 -16.24 -20.22 -1.97
C ASN A 326 -16.51 -18.82 -1.40
N LYS A 327 -16.15 -17.77 -2.14
CA LYS A 327 -16.40 -16.38 -1.77
C LYS A 327 -17.56 -15.82 -2.58
N GLN A 328 -18.42 -15.05 -1.92
CA GLN A 328 -19.51 -14.34 -2.60
C GLN A 328 -18.95 -13.36 -3.65
N PRO A 329 -19.38 -13.46 -4.92
CA PRO A 329 -18.95 -12.56 -5.98
C PRO A 329 -19.45 -11.15 -5.71
N THR A 330 -18.58 -10.14 -5.81
CA THR A 330 -19.01 -8.74 -5.54
C THR A 330 -18.75 -7.76 -6.67
N GLY A 331 -17.97 -8.12 -7.69
CA GLY A 331 -17.59 -7.23 -8.82
C GLY A 331 -16.81 -5.96 -8.44
N ARG A 332 -16.75 -5.58 -7.15
CA ARG A 332 -16.17 -4.34 -6.62
C ARG A 332 -14.71 -4.14 -6.95
N GLN A 333 -13.97 -5.25 -7.07
CA GLN A 333 -12.57 -5.18 -7.42
C GLN A 333 -12.38 -4.70 -8.86
N ALA A 334 -13.31 -5.00 -9.79
CA ALA A 334 -13.29 -4.43 -11.14
C ALA A 334 -13.53 -2.91 -11.11
N ASP A 335 -14.51 -2.45 -10.31
CA ASP A 335 -14.77 -1.02 -10.11
C ASP A 335 -13.54 -0.28 -9.55
N LYS A 336 -12.86 -0.89 -8.56
CA LYS A 336 -11.62 -0.32 -7.98
C LYS A 336 -10.50 -0.21 -9.02
N VAL A 337 -10.31 -1.25 -9.85
CA VAL A 337 -9.32 -1.24 -10.94
C VAL A 337 -9.64 -0.12 -11.93
N PHE A 338 -10.90 0.03 -12.35
CA PHE A 338 -11.29 1.06 -13.31
C PHE A 338 -11.31 2.48 -12.72
N THR A 339 -11.51 2.63 -11.42
CA THR A 339 -11.28 3.90 -10.71
C THR A 339 -9.80 4.30 -10.77
N TYR A 340 -8.89 3.34 -10.69
CA TYR A 340 -7.46 3.59 -10.88
C TYR A 340 -7.13 3.92 -12.34
N VAL A 341 -7.69 3.19 -13.32
CA VAL A 341 -7.55 3.53 -14.75
C VAL A 341 -8.02 4.96 -15.03
N ARG A 342 -9.16 5.38 -14.45
CA ARG A 342 -9.64 6.77 -14.51
C ARG A 342 -8.59 7.74 -14.01
N THR A 343 -7.98 7.47 -12.85
CA THR A 343 -6.92 8.30 -12.25
C THR A 343 -5.71 8.42 -13.16
N LEU A 344 -5.30 7.32 -13.81
CA LEU A 344 -4.19 7.31 -14.75
C LEU A 344 -4.52 8.16 -16.00
N ILE A 345 -5.73 8.05 -16.55
CA ILE A 345 -6.16 8.88 -17.69
C ILE A 345 -6.18 10.37 -17.32
N ASP A 346 -6.73 10.72 -16.15
CA ASP A 346 -6.77 12.10 -15.68
C ASP A 346 -5.35 12.67 -15.52
N LYS A 347 -4.41 11.85 -15.01
CA LYS A 347 -2.99 12.23 -14.94
C LYS A 347 -2.35 12.39 -16.32
N GLY A 348 -2.61 11.46 -17.24
CA GLY A 348 -2.13 11.56 -18.61
C GLY A 348 -2.62 12.83 -19.30
N ASN A 349 -3.89 13.19 -19.10
CA ASN A 349 -4.46 14.43 -19.60
C ASN A 349 -3.77 15.68 -19.06
N LEU A 350 -3.52 15.75 -17.74
CA LEU A 350 -2.81 16.88 -17.14
C LEU A 350 -1.41 17.05 -17.72
N LEU A 351 -0.65 15.95 -17.85
CA LEU A 351 0.69 15.99 -18.45
C LEU A 351 0.67 16.41 -19.92
N MET A 352 -0.34 15.97 -20.67
CA MET A 352 -0.49 16.39 -22.06
C MET A 352 -0.90 17.86 -22.17
N GLN A 353 -1.71 18.37 -21.25
CA GLN A 353 -2.11 19.79 -21.18
C GLN A 353 -0.93 20.72 -20.87
N GLU A 354 0.02 20.28 -20.05
CA GLU A 354 1.27 21.03 -19.79
C GLU A 354 2.11 21.20 -21.06
N HIS A 355 2.13 20.20 -21.94
CA HIS A 355 2.83 20.26 -23.23
C HIS A 355 1.99 20.84 -24.37
N ASP A 356 0.67 20.79 -24.23
CA ASP A 356 -0.31 21.17 -25.23
C ASP A 356 -1.58 21.68 -24.55
N SER A 357 -1.65 22.99 -24.32
CA SER A 357 -2.83 23.61 -23.73
C SER A 357 -4.14 23.33 -24.49
N SER A 358 -4.07 22.93 -25.76
CA SER A 358 -5.24 22.56 -26.56
C SER A 358 -5.67 21.10 -26.39
N TRP A 359 -4.93 20.29 -25.62
CA TRP A 359 -5.27 18.89 -25.36
C TRP A 359 -6.54 18.77 -24.51
N ASP A 360 -7.61 18.31 -25.15
CA ASP A 360 -8.89 18.01 -24.50
C ASP A 360 -9.35 16.59 -24.82
N MET A 361 -8.68 15.61 -24.23
CA MET A 361 -9.15 14.23 -24.28
C MET A 361 -10.09 13.95 -23.12
N ARG A 362 -11.36 13.68 -23.44
CA ARG A 362 -12.33 13.25 -22.45
C ARG A 362 -11.96 11.89 -21.85
N ASN A 363 -11.92 11.80 -20.52
CA ASN A 363 -11.73 10.53 -19.83
C ASN A 363 -12.93 9.60 -20.06
N SER A 364 -12.71 8.49 -20.77
CA SER A 364 -13.74 7.53 -21.16
C SER A 364 -14.43 6.87 -19.96
N ILE A 365 -13.77 6.78 -18.81
CA ILE A 365 -14.32 6.15 -17.60
C ILE A 365 -15.37 7.04 -16.91
N ILE A 366 -15.35 8.36 -17.14
CA ILE A 366 -16.37 9.27 -16.57
C ILE A 366 -17.78 8.90 -17.03
N LEU A 367 -17.90 8.35 -18.24
CA LEU A 367 -19.19 7.93 -18.82
C LEU A 367 -19.79 6.71 -18.11
N PHE A 368 -19.01 5.94 -17.33
CA PHE A 368 -19.52 4.78 -16.60
C PHE A 368 -20.64 5.15 -15.62
N SER A 369 -20.57 6.35 -15.01
CA SER A 369 -21.61 6.83 -14.10
C SER A 369 -22.90 7.18 -14.83
N LYS A 370 -22.80 7.77 -16.04
CA LYS A 370 -23.96 8.11 -16.87
C LYS A 370 -24.67 6.86 -17.37
N GLU A 371 -23.89 5.87 -17.79
CA GLU A 371 -24.36 4.61 -18.38
C GLU A 371 -24.60 3.51 -17.33
N LYS A 372 -24.60 3.84 -16.03
CA LYS A 372 -24.78 2.92 -14.90
C LYS A 372 -23.94 1.62 -15.05
N THR A 373 -22.73 1.75 -15.57
CA THR A 373 -21.84 0.61 -15.89
C THR A 373 -21.14 0.08 -14.65
N TRP A 374 -20.91 0.94 -13.65
CA TRP A 374 -20.34 0.52 -12.38
C TRP A 374 -21.20 -0.51 -11.67
N VAL A 375 -20.57 -1.47 -10.98
CA VAL A 375 -21.30 -2.40 -10.10
C VAL A 375 -21.88 -1.63 -8.91
N ASN A 376 -21.08 -0.70 -8.36
CA ASN A 376 -21.51 0.24 -7.34
C ASN A 376 -21.52 1.66 -7.90
N PRO A 377 -22.51 2.52 -7.58
CA PRO A 377 -22.57 3.89 -8.09
C PRO A 377 -21.23 4.65 -7.97
N GLY A 378 -20.72 5.12 -9.11
CA GLY A 378 -19.46 5.87 -9.21
C GLY A 378 -18.18 5.05 -9.03
N GLY A 379 -18.26 3.72 -9.05
CA GLY A 379 -17.12 2.82 -8.77
C GLY A 379 -16.72 2.79 -7.30
N ASN A 380 -17.56 3.36 -6.43
CA ASN A 380 -17.26 3.50 -5.03
C ASN A 380 -17.28 2.14 -4.31
N SER A 381 -16.44 2.03 -3.28
CA SER A 381 -16.55 0.90 -2.35
C SER A 381 -17.87 1.04 -1.58
N VAL A 382 -18.79 0.09 -1.77
CA VAL A 382 -19.96 -0.01 -0.88
C VAL A 382 -19.48 -0.41 0.51
N ARG A 383 -19.87 0.37 1.52
CA ARG A 383 -19.63 0.01 2.92
C ARG A 383 -20.28 -1.35 3.17
N LYS A 384 -19.47 -2.32 3.62
CA LYS A 384 -19.99 -3.65 4.01
C LYS A 384 -20.73 -3.59 5.35
N ASP A 385 -20.61 -2.47 6.04
CA ASP A 385 -21.10 -2.30 7.40
C ASP A 385 -22.58 -2.00 7.34
N LYS A 386 -23.39 -3.07 7.33
CA LYS A 386 -24.67 -2.97 8.03
C LYS A 386 -24.29 -2.75 9.50
N THR A 387 -24.68 -1.59 10.02
CA THR A 387 -24.80 -1.40 11.46
C THR A 387 -25.47 -2.63 12.07
N LEU A 388 -24.92 -3.12 13.18
CA LEU A 388 -25.51 -4.27 13.84
C LEU A 388 -26.87 -3.85 14.42
N PRO A 389 -27.99 -4.53 14.08
CA PRO A 389 -29.28 -4.24 14.68
C PRO A 389 -29.24 -4.42 16.21
N ASP A 390 -30.06 -3.66 16.94
CA ASP A 390 -30.10 -3.66 18.39
C ASP A 390 -30.33 -5.05 18.98
N GLN A 391 -31.20 -5.85 18.35
CA GLN A 391 -31.48 -7.22 18.78
C GLN A 391 -30.25 -8.16 18.76
N ASN A 392 -29.18 -7.80 18.04
CA ASN A 392 -27.99 -8.64 17.92
C ASN A 392 -26.89 -8.26 18.93
N TYR A 393 -27.06 -7.19 19.72
CA TYR A 393 -26.07 -6.77 20.73
C TYR A 393 -25.90 -7.81 21.85
N PRO A 394 -26.96 -8.43 22.40
CA PRO A 394 -26.82 -9.51 23.37
C PRO A 394 -26.02 -10.70 22.83
N THR A 395 -26.38 -11.19 21.64
CA THR A 395 -25.68 -12.31 20.98
C THR A 395 -24.20 -11.99 20.74
N MET A 396 -23.90 -10.77 20.26
CA MET A 396 -22.53 -10.32 20.05
C MET A 396 -21.76 -10.20 21.36
N TRP A 397 -22.38 -9.66 22.40
CA TRP A 397 -21.77 -9.54 23.72
C TRP A 397 -21.44 -10.91 24.32
N ARG A 398 -22.39 -11.85 24.28
CA ARG A 398 -22.17 -13.24 24.69
C ARG A 398 -21.00 -13.86 23.94
N GLY A 399 -20.98 -13.74 22.61
CA GLY A 399 -19.86 -14.25 21.81
C GLY A 399 -18.50 -13.64 22.20
N VAL A 400 -18.45 -12.34 22.51
CA VAL A 400 -17.22 -11.69 23.00
C VAL A 400 -16.82 -12.20 24.39
N GLN A 401 -17.78 -12.45 25.28
CA GLN A 401 -17.51 -13.03 26.60
C GLN A 401 -17.06 -14.49 26.50
N ASP A 402 -17.66 -15.29 25.62
CA ASP A 402 -17.30 -16.70 25.39
C ASP A 402 -15.86 -16.86 24.90
N LEU A 403 -15.33 -15.86 24.17
CA LEU A 403 -13.90 -15.85 23.82
C LEU A 403 -13.01 -15.83 25.07
N ARG A 404 -13.43 -15.28 26.22
CA ARG A 404 -12.56 -15.23 27.42
C ARG A 404 -12.23 -16.60 27.99
N SER A 405 -13.18 -17.52 27.92
CA SER A 405 -13.07 -18.88 28.45
C SER A 405 -12.78 -19.93 27.38
N TYR A 406 -12.77 -19.52 26.09
CA TYR A 406 -12.61 -20.46 24.99
C TYR A 406 -11.29 -21.25 25.08
N ARG A 407 -11.43 -22.57 25.04
CA ARG A 407 -10.33 -23.53 24.93
C ARG A 407 -10.50 -24.29 23.63
N LEU A 408 -9.42 -24.41 22.85
CA LEU A 408 -9.43 -25.30 21.70
C LEU A 408 -9.52 -26.75 22.20
N GLU A 409 -10.56 -27.46 21.77
CA GLU A 409 -10.64 -28.90 21.94
C GLU A 409 -9.44 -29.55 21.23
N LYS A 410 -8.74 -30.45 21.93
CA LYS A 410 -7.62 -31.20 21.36
C LYS A 410 -8.15 -32.18 20.31
N ASN A 411 -8.34 -31.72 19.07
CA ASN A 411 -8.61 -32.64 17.96
C ASN A 411 -7.31 -33.31 17.49
N GLU A 412 -7.30 -34.65 17.52
CA GLU A 412 -6.15 -35.54 17.22
C GLU A 412 -5.54 -35.33 15.81
N SER A 413 -6.25 -34.71 14.88
CA SER A 413 -5.81 -34.50 13.50
C SER A 413 -4.97 -33.22 13.26
N THR A 414 -4.77 -32.37 14.27
CA THR A 414 -4.06 -31.08 14.12
C THR A 414 -2.60 -31.08 14.58
N SER A 415 -2.00 -32.27 14.80
CA SER A 415 -0.60 -32.45 15.23
C SER A 415 0.46 -31.76 14.36
N ASN A 416 0.12 -31.38 13.12
CA ASN A 416 1.03 -30.70 12.19
C ASN A 416 0.91 -29.16 12.15
N LEU A 417 -0.03 -28.55 12.89
CA LEU A 417 -0.02 -27.11 13.10
C LEU A 417 0.97 -26.82 14.24
N ARG A 418 2.20 -26.43 13.91
CA ARG A 418 3.21 -25.92 14.88
C ARG A 418 2.74 -24.69 15.72
N ASN A 419 1.47 -24.29 15.62
CA ASN A 419 0.79 -23.25 16.38
C ASN A 419 -0.42 -23.77 17.20
N THR A 420 -0.53 -25.08 17.47
CA THR A 420 -1.59 -25.70 18.30
C THR A 420 -1.60 -25.27 19.78
N LYS A 421 -0.69 -24.39 20.20
CA LYS A 421 -0.87 -23.56 21.40
C LYS A 421 -1.51 -22.23 21.01
N THR A 422 -2.74 -22.26 20.50
CA THR A 422 -3.56 -21.04 20.47
C THR A 422 -4.05 -20.84 21.89
N ASP A 423 -3.19 -20.21 22.69
CA ASP A 423 -3.31 -20.09 24.14
C ASP A 423 -4.64 -19.43 24.52
N VAL A 424 -5.27 -19.90 25.60
CA VAL A 424 -6.42 -19.25 26.26
C VAL A 424 -6.13 -17.75 26.48
N ARG A 425 -4.86 -17.39 26.74
CA ARG A 425 -4.39 -15.99 26.80
C ARG A 425 -4.74 -15.19 25.55
N SER A 426 -4.60 -15.80 24.37
CA SER A 426 -4.87 -15.16 23.08
C SER A 426 -6.34 -14.77 22.98
N TYR A 427 -7.24 -15.67 23.33
CA TYR A 427 -8.67 -15.43 23.23
C TYR A 427 -9.14 -14.42 24.28
N LYS A 428 -8.65 -14.51 25.51
CA LYS A 428 -8.90 -13.52 26.57
C LYS A 428 -8.43 -12.11 26.18
N LEU A 429 -7.22 -11.96 25.62
CA LEU A 429 -6.72 -10.66 25.16
C LEU A 429 -7.53 -10.11 23.99
N ASN A 430 -7.93 -10.94 23.02
CA ASN A 430 -8.75 -10.48 21.89
C ASN A 430 -10.17 -10.11 22.33
N SER A 431 -10.74 -10.81 23.32
CA SER A 431 -12.01 -10.42 23.94
C SER A 431 -11.92 -9.00 24.53
N LEU A 432 -10.94 -8.74 25.39
CA LEU A 432 -10.70 -7.40 25.96
C LEU A 432 -10.45 -6.34 24.88
N PHE A 433 -9.76 -6.69 23.79
CA PHE A 433 -9.58 -5.81 22.64
C PHE A 433 -10.90 -5.44 21.97
N PHE A 434 -11.77 -6.42 21.69
CA PHE A 434 -13.07 -6.15 21.06
C PHE A 434 -13.97 -5.32 21.97
N GLU A 435 -13.99 -5.60 23.27
CA GLU A 435 -14.70 -4.77 24.25
C GLU A 435 -14.18 -3.33 24.26
N PHE A 436 -12.85 -3.17 24.25
CA PHE A 436 -12.23 -1.85 24.21
C PHE A 436 -12.69 -1.08 22.96
N LEU A 437 -12.70 -1.71 21.78
CA LEU A 437 -13.20 -1.09 20.56
C LEU A 437 -14.69 -0.76 20.64
N MET A 438 -15.49 -1.65 21.23
CA MET A 438 -16.94 -1.47 21.38
C MET A 438 -17.28 -0.26 22.24
N PHE A 439 -16.56 -0.06 23.35
CA PHE A 439 -16.84 1.02 24.29
C PHE A 439 -16.10 2.34 23.97
N THR A 440 -15.12 2.33 23.08
CA THR A 440 -14.37 3.56 22.74
C THR A 440 -14.59 4.03 21.30
N GLY A 441 -15.09 3.16 20.42
CA GLY A 441 -15.23 3.45 19.00
C GLY A 441 -13.88 3.65 18.28
N PHE A 442 -12.78 3.18 18.85
CA PHE A 442 -11.46 3.34 18.25
C PHE A 442 -11.35 2.67 16.88
N ARG A 443 -10.48 3.20 16.03
CA ARG A 443 -10.03 2.41 14.89
C ARG A 443 -9.15 1.29 15.40
N PRO A 444 -9.33 0.04 14.92
CA PRO A 444 -8.50 -1.07 15.36
C PRO A 444 -6.99 -0.80 15.20
N GLU A 445 -6.57 -0.15 14.11
CA GLU A 445 -5.14 0.14 13.89
C GLU A 445 -4.58 1.22 14.81
N ASP A 446 -5.42 2.13 15.29
CA ASP A 446 -5.02 3.18 16.22
C ASP A 446 -5.01 2.61 17.66
N ALA A 447 -5.99 1.77 18.02
CA ALA A 447 -6.06 1.11 19.33
C ALA A 447 -4.83 0.25 19.64
N VAL A 448 -4.40 -0.61 18.71
CA VAL A 448 -3.22 -1.49 18.94
C VAL A 448 -1.89 -0.72 19.01
N ARG A 449 -1.88 0.58 18.73
CA ARG A 449 -0.69 1.44 18.83
C ARG A 449 -0.60 2.19 20.15
N ILE A 450 -1.61 2.09 21.01
CA ILE A 450 -1.61 2.75 22.31
C ILE A 450 -0.48 2.17 23.16
N GLU A 451 0.33 3.05 23.73
CA GLU A 451 1.40 2.71 24.66
C GLU A 451 1.00 3.02 26.10
N TRP A 452 1.53 2.28 27.08
CA TRP A 452 1.24 2.53 28.50
C TRP A 452 1.69 3.91 28.97
N SER A 453 2.76 4.45 28.35
CA SER A 453 3.22 5.83 28.58
C SER A 453 2.19 6.90 28.23
N GLN A 454 1.12 6.53 27.51
CA GLN A 454 0.03 7.41 27.12
C GLN A 454 -1.17 7.30 28.06
N VAL A 455 -1.23 6.27 28.90
CA VAL A 455 -2.40 5.95 29.71
C VAL A 455 -2.26 6.56 31.10
N ASP A 456 -3.19 7.45 31.46
CA ASP A 456 -3.35 7.91 32.84
C ASP A 456 -4.53 7.17 33.48
N LEU A 457 -4.22 6.25 34.40
CA LEU A 457 -5.24 5.46 35.11
C LEU A 457 -6.01 6.27 36.16
N ARG A 458 -5.41 7.35 36.68
CA ARG A 458 -6.02 8.20 37.70
C ARG A 458 -7.06 9.11 37.06
N GLU A 459 -6.69 9.77 35.96
CA GLU A 459 -7.64 10.58 35.20
C GLU A 459 -8.61 9.74 34.37
N GLY A 460 -8.20 8.51 34.04
CA GLY A 460 -8.91 7.64 33.10
C GLY A 460 -8.83 8.22 31.69
N SER A 461 -7.62 8.53 31.23
CA SER A 461 -7.38 9.17 29.94
C SER A 461 -6.26 8.50 29.15
N ILE A 462 -6.22 8.75 27.84
CA ILE A 462 -5.13 8.38 26.94
C ILE A 462 -4.67 9.63 26.21
N THR A 463 -3.39 9.98 26.33
CA THR A 463 -2.82 11.24 25.83
C THR A 463 -1.69 10.99 24.84
N TRP A 464 -1.77 11.63 23.66
CA TRP A 464 -0.71 11.60 22.67
C TRP A 464 0.06 12.92 22.65
N LYS A 465 1.38 12.82 22.83
CA LYS A 465 2.30 13.95 22.62
C LYS A 465 2.35 14.31 21.14
N GLU A 466 2.75 15.55 20.82
CA GLU A 466 2.86 16.05 19.44
C GLU A 466 3.64 15.10 18.52
N GLU A 467 4.80 14.62 18.97
CA GLU A 467 5.65 13.68 18.25
C GLU A 467 4.93 12.36 17.91
N GLN A 468 4.03 11.92 18.80
CA GLN A 468 3.28 10.68 18.67
C GLN A 468 2.03 10.85 17.78
N ARG A 469 1.56 12.08 17.52
CA ARG A 469 0.37 12.32 16.70
C ARG A 469 0.53 11.81 15.27
N LYS A 470 1.74 11.87 14.71
CA LYS A 470 2.04 11.35 13.37
C LYS A 470 1.65 9.87 13.20
N ASN A 471 1.59 9.13 14.31
CA ASN A 471 1.22 7.71 14.33
C ASN A 471 -0.28 7.44 14.32
N ILE A 472 -1.13 8.46 14.52
CA ILE A 472 -2.58 8.37 14.47
C ILE A 472 -3.06 8.73 13.06
N LYS A 473 -3.96 7.91 12.50
CA LYS A 473 -4.60 8.24 11.22
C LYS A 473 -5.45 9.51 11.38
N ASN A 474 -5.18 10.51 10.52
CA ASN A 474 -5.88 11.80 10.43
C ASN A 474 -5.50 12.88 11.47
N HIS A 475 -4.28 12.83 12.01
CA HIS A 475 -3.78 13.87 12.94
C HIS A 475 -3.88 15.31 12.40
N ASN A 476 -3.77 15.52 11.08
CA ASN A 476 -3.84 16.86 10.44
C ASN A 476 -5.13 17.65 10.66
N GLY A 477 -6.17 17.07 11.26
CA GLY A 477 -7.46 17.73 11.50
C GLY A 477 -7.74 18.12 12.95
N ILE A 478 -6.79 17.92 13.87
CA ILE A 478 -6.99 18.18 15.30
C ILE A 478 -5.86 19.10 15.80
N SER A 479 -6.23 20.34 16.14
CA SER A 479 -5.31 21.42 16.49
C SER A 479 -4.98 21.52 17.99
N ASP A 480 -5.59 20.71 18.85
CA ASP A 480 -5.37 20.78 20.31
C ASP A 480 -3.93 20.41 20.69
N ASP A 481 -3.28 21.17 21.58
CA ASP A 481 -1.89 20.98 22.03
C ASP A 481 -1.64 19.64 22.72
N ASN A 482 -2.68 19.05 23.32
CA ASN A 482 -2.66 17.68 23.82
C ASN A 482 -3.87 16.92 23.29
N PHE A 483 -3.59 15.83 22.59
CA PHE A 483 -4.63 14.96 22.06
C PHE A 483 -5.04 13.98 23.14
N VAL A 484 -6.19 14.21 23.80
CA VAL A 484 -6.64 13.42 24.95
C VAL A 484 -7.94 12.68 24.64
N LEU A 485 -7.96 11.37 24.90
CA LEU A 485 -9.16 10.56 25.03
C LEU A 485 -9.52 10.44 26.49
N PHE A 486 -10.76 10.73 26.86
CA PHE A 486 -11.29 10.33 28.16
C PHE A 486 -12.01 8.99 28.06
N LEU A 487 -11.59 8.03 28.89
CA LEU A 487 -12.17 6.70 28.99
C LEU A 487 -13.48 6.78 29.78
N ASN A 488 -14.53 6.18 29.24
CA ASN A 488 -15.70 5.83 30.04
C ASN A 488 -15.35 4.69 31.02
N ASN A 489 -16.22 4.45 31.98
CA ASN A 489 -16.02 3.49 33.06
C ASN A 489 -15.78 2.06 32.54
N GLN A 490 -16.48 1.65 31.48
CA GLN A 490 -16.32 0.34 30.85
C GLN A 490 -14.93 0.20 30.23
N ALA A 491 -14.50 1.19 29.43
CA ALA A 491 -13.16 1.21 28.85
C ALA A 491 -12.06 1.25 29.93
N LEU A 492 -12.25 2.02 31.01
CA LEU A 492 -11.31 2.07 32.12
C LEU A 492 -11.21 0.72 32.87
N LYS A 493 -12.34 0.01 33.07
CA LYS A 493 -12.35 -1.34 33.63
C LYS A 493 -11.52 -2.30 32.77
N ILE A 494 -11.64 -2.21 31.44
CA ILE A 494 -10.87 -3.04 30.51
C ILE A 494 -9.36 -2.73 30.61
N VAL A 495 -8.98 -1.45 30.65
CA VAL A 495 -7.58 -1.04 30.82
C VAL A 495 -7.01 -1.54 32.15
N LYS A 496 -7.77 -1.46 33.24
CA LYS A 496 -7.36 -2.02 34.54
C LYS A 496 -7.21 -3.54 34.49
N ALA A 497 -8.14 -4.25 33.83
CA ALA A 497 -8.06 -5.69 33.65
C ALA A 497 -6.83 -6.10 32.81
N LEU A 498 -6.48 -5.34 31.78
CA LEU A 498 -5.25 -5.55 31.00
C LEU A 498 -4.01 -5.36 31.87
N LYS A 499 -3.97 -4.32 32.72
CA LYS A 499 -2.85 -4.09 33.64
C LYS A 499 -2.66 -5.26 34.62
N LEU A 500 -3.75 -5.73 35.22
CA LEU A 500 -3.72 -6.89 36.12
C LEU A 500 -3.23 -8.15 35.39
N LEU A 501 -3.77 -8.42 34.21
CA LEU A 501 -3.40 -9.58 33.40
C LEU A 501 -1.92 -9.55 32.99
N TYR A 502 -1.39 -8.38 32.64
CA TYR A 502 0.02 -8.22 32.30
C TYR A 502 0.94 -8.31 33.52
N GLY A 503 0.47 -7.92 34.71
CA GLY A 503 1.16 -8.20 35.97
C GLY A 503 1.36 -9.70 36.18
N GLN A 504 0.27 -10.48 36.07
CA GLN A 504 0.30 -11.94 36.17
C GLN A 504 1.28 -12.57 35.17
N PHE A 505 1.30 -12.09 33.92
CA PHE A 505 2.23 -12.60 32.92
C PHE A 505 3.70 -12.23 33.21
N SER A 506 3.93 -11.05 33.76
CA SER A 506 5.27 -10.62 34.16
C SER A 506 5.78 -11.47 35.32
N GLU A 507 4.92 -11.79 36.28
CA GLU A 507 5.21 -12.70 37.40
C GLU A 507 5.52 -14.12 36.89
N GLU A 508 4.74 -14.66 35.96
CA GLU A 508 5.00 -15.98 35.37
C GLU A 508 6.36 -16.05 34.67
N VAL A 509 6.75 -14.99 33.94
CA VAL A 509 8.05 -14.91 33.27
C VAL A 509 9.18 -14.75 34.29
N SER A 510 8.93 -14.07 35.41
CA SER A 510 9.89 -13.85 36.48
C SER A 510 10.13 -15.10 37.34
N LYS A 511 9.10 -15.94 37.53
CA LYS A 511 9.11 -17.09 38.44
C LYS A 511 10.32 -18.02 38.30
N PRO A 512 10.77 -18.44 37.09
CA PRO A 512 11.96 -19.28 36.96
C PRO A 512 13.24 -18.60 37.44
N TYR A 513 13.35 -17.29 37.24
CA TYR A 513 14.47 -16.49 37.72
C TYR A 513 14.42 -16.32 39.23
N ASP A 514 13.24 -16.08 39.79
CA ASP A 514 13.05 -15.93 41.24
C ASP A 514 13.36 -17.26 41.97
N THR A 515 12.96 -18.40 41.41
CA THR A 515 13.36 -19.73 41.91
C THR A 515 14.88 -19.94 41.82
N LYS A 516 15.52 -19.52 40.71
CA LYS A 516 16.98 -19.59 40.57
C LYS A 516 17.69 -18.70 41.58
N ILE A 517 17.20 -17.48 41.81
CA ILE A 517 17.71 -16.54 42.83
C ILE A 517 17.58 -17.16 44.22
N GLN A 518 16.43 -17.77 44.55
CA GLN A 518 16.24 -18.42 45.83
C GLN A 518 17.21 -19.59 46.01
N SER A 519 17.40 -20.43 44.98
CA SER A 519 18.36 -21.53 45.04
C SER A 519 19.80 -21.06 45.26
N LEU A 520 20.18 -19.88 44.76
CA LEU A 520 21.50 -19.27 45.00
C LEU A 520 21.62 -18.70 46.42
N LYS A 521 20.53 -18.20 46.99
CA LYS A 521 20.49 -17.71 48.39
C LYS A 521 20.57 -18.85 49.40
N ASP A 522 20.06 -20.02 49.06
CA ASP A 522 20.04 -21.20 49.92
C ASP A 522 21.38 -21.96 49.94
N MET A 523 22.36 -21.59 49.10
CA MET A 523 23.70 -22.18 49.11
C MET A 523 24.52 -21.73 50.32
N ASN A 524 25.38 -22.63 50.83
CA ASN A 524 26.28 -22.34 51.97
C ASN A 524 27.20 -21.12 51.78
N THR A 525 27.40 -20.66 50.54
CA THR A 525 28.16 -19.45 50.23
C THR A 525 27.32 -18.60 49.27
N ILE A 526 26.87 -17.43 49.74
CA ILE A 526 26.01 -16.53 48.94
C ILE A 526 26.86 -15.85 47.86
N ASP A 527 26.62 -16.19 46.60
CA ASP A 527 27.22 -15.52 45.45
C ASP A 527 26.37 -14.31 45.01
N LEU A 528 26.68 -13.15 45.55
CA LEU A 528 26.00 -11.88 45.23
C LEU A 528 26.17 -11.47 43.76
N VAL A 529 27.24 -11.90 43.09
CA VAL A 529 27.48 -11.57 41.68
C VAL A 529 26.56 -12.40 40.79
N ALA A 530 26.44 -13.70 41.08
CA ALA A 530 25.50 -14.58 40.38
C ALA A 530 24.04 -14.14 40.59
N ILE A 531 23.64 -13.76 41.80
CA ILE A 531 22.29 -13.25 42.08
C ILE A 531 22.00 -12.00 41.24
N LYS A 532 22.88 -11.00 41.26
CA LYS A 532 22.71 -9.76 40.47
C LYS A 532 22.65 -10.04 38.96
N ALA A 533 23.43 -11.00 38.47
CA ALA A 533 23.38 -11.39 37.06
C ALA A 533 22.03 -12.01 36.68
N VAL A 534 21.45 -12.86 37.53
CA VAL A 534 20.13 -13.46 37.31
C VAL A 534 19.01 -12.42 37.43
N GLU A 535 19.10 -11.48 38.39
CA GLU A 535 18.17 -10.35 38.52
C GLU A 535 18.21 -9.46 37.27
N GLN A 536 19.39 -9.12 36.77
CA GLN A 536 19.53 -8.33 35.56
C GLN A 536 18.96 -9.07 34.34
N GLU A 537 19.19 -10.39 34.22
CA GLU A 537 18.62 -11.20 33.15
C GLU A 537 17.08 -11.24 33.22
N ARG A 538 16.53 -11.43 34.42
CA ARG A 538 15.07 -11.39 34.67
C ARG A 538 14.49 -10.05 34.23
N ASP A 539 15.08 -8.94 34.70
CA ASP A 539 14.57 -7.60 34.44
C ASP A 539 14.64 -7.27 32.95
N VAL A 540 15.71 -7.68 32.25
CA VAL A 540 15.80 -7.59 30.79
C VAL A 540 14.67 -8.39 30.13
N LYS A 541 14.47 -9.65 30.51
CA LYS A 541 13.44 -10.53 29.92
C LYS A 541 12.02 -10.04 30.15
N VAL A 542 11.74 -9.51 31.33
CA VAL A 542 10.47 -8.86 31.66
C VAL A 542 10.31 -7.59 30.83
N SER A 543 11.33 -6.72 30.75
CA SER A 543 11.28 -5.48 29.96
C SER A 543 11.13 -5.71 28.45
N GLU A 544 11.60 -6.84 27.94
CA GLU A 544 11.43 -7.28 26.54
C GLU A 544 9.96 -7.63 26.22
N LEU A 545 9.12 -7.88 27.23
CA LEU A 545 7.70 -8.12 27.01
C LEU A 545 7.04 -6.86 26.47
N ALA A 546 6.43 -7.00 25.29
CA ALA A 546 5.71 -5.95 24.61
C ALA A 546 4.59 -5.34 25.47
N CYS A 547 4.08 -6.07 26.48
CA CYS A 547 3.05 -5.58 27.41
C CYS A 547 3.53 -4.50 28.38
N HIS A 548 4.84 -4.25 28.52
CA HIS A 548 5.33 -3.04 29.19
C HIS A 548 5.24 -1.81 28.29
N ARG A 549 5.26 -2.00 26.97
CA ARG A 549 5.19 -0.91 26.00
C ARG A 549 3.78 -0.63 25.53
N TYR A 550 3.09 -1.63 25.01
CA TYR A 550 1.79 -1.47 24.37
C TYR A 550 0.63 -1.87 25.30
N LEU A 551 -0.43 -1.08 25.29
CA LEU A 551 -1.68 -1.38 26.01
C LEU A 551 -2.34 -2.67 25.49
N LEU A 552 -2.23 -2.94 24.19
CA LEU A 552 -2.85 -4.09 23.52
C LEU A 552 -1.79 -4.94 22.82
N CYS A 553 -1.38 -6.03 23.47
CA CYS A 553 -0.35 -6.95 22.99
C CYS A 553 -0.91 -8.21 22.35
N ASN A 554 -0.10 -8.86 21.51
CA ASN A 554 -0.40 -10.20 21.05
C ASN A 554 -0.26 -11.23 22.20
N ALA A 555 -0.76 -12.44 21.98
CA ALA A 555 -0.74 -13.50 23.00
C ALA A 555 0.64 -13.93 23.47
N TYR A 556 1.65 -13.74 22.62
CA TYR A 556 3.05 -14.07 22.92
C TYR A 556 3.78 -12.93 23.64
N LEU A 557 3.11 -11.80 23.87
CA LEU A 557 3.65 -10.61 24.51
C LEU A 557 4.97 -10.14 23.88
N ASN A 558 5.20 -10.40 22.60
CA ASN A 558 6.44 -10.02 21.91
C ASN A 558 6.22 -8.92 20.87
N ASN A 559 4.96 -8.52 20.66
CA ASN A 559 4.59 -7.39 19.84
C ASN A 559 3.19 -6.91 20.21
N LYS A 560 2.80 -5.76 19.67
CA LYS A 560 1.41 -5.31 19.70
C LYS A 560 0.47 -6.30 19.00
N MET A 561 -0.81 -6.25 19.37
CA MET A 561 -1.84 -7.05 18.73
C MET A 561 -2.01 -6.68 17.24
N ASN A 562 -2.42 -7.66 16.43
CA ASN A 562 -2.84 -7.38 15.06
C ASN A 562 -4.18 -6.64 15.07
N ALA A 563 -4.25 -5.48 14.42
CA ALA A 563 -5.46 -4.66 14.33
C ALA A 563 -6.66 -5.38 13.70
N ASN A 564 -6.42 -6.38 12.86
CA ASN A 564 -7.48 -7.23 12.32
C ASN A 564 -7.17 -8.69 12.65
N PRO A 565 -7.52 -9.16 13.85
CA PRO A 565 -7.20 -10.50 14.32
C PRO A 565 -8.15 -11.53 13.69
N SER A 566 -7.98 -11.79 12.37
CA SER A 566 -8.94 -12.52 11.53
C SER A 566 -9.41 -13.84 12.12
N MET A 567 -8.51 -14.64 12.69
CA MET A 567 -8.86 -15.92 13.32
C MET A 567 -9.88 -15.78 14.46
N PHE A 568 -9.77 -14.72 15.27
CA PHE A 568 -10.69 -14.46 16.39
C PHE A 568 -12.00 -13.85 15.91
N ILE A 569 -11.95 -13.07 14.83
CA ILE A 569 -13.15 -12.58 14.14
C ILE A 569 -13.91 -13.76 13.54
N ASP A 570 -13.24 -14.63 12.78
CA ASP A 570 -13.85 -15.81 12.15
C ASP A 570 -14.52 -16.69 13.21
N ARG A 571 -13.88 -16.87 14.38
CA ARG A 571 -14.49 -17.60 15.51
C ARG A 571 -15.71 -16.90 16.10
N LEU A 572 -15.66 -15.58 16.23
CA LEU A 572 -16.77 -14.80 16.74
C LEU A 572 -17.94 -14.78 15.73
N GLU A 573 -17.66 -14.75 14.42
CA GLU A 573 -18.68 -14.96 13.38
C GLU A 573 -19.29 -16.37 13.47
N GLU A 574 -18.48 -17.41 13.71
CA GLU A 574 -18.93 -18.79 13.87
C GLU A 574 -19.83 -18.97 15.10
N SER A 575 -19.44 -18.43 16.26
CA SER A 575 -20.22 -18.61 17.50
C SER A 575 -21.49 -17.78 17.55
N THR A 576 -21.53 -16.64 16.86
CA THR A 576 -22.68 -15.73 16.91
C THR A 576 -23.58 -15.82 15.67
N GLY A 577 -23.09 -16.40 14.57
CA GLY A 577 -23.75 -16.32 13.25
C GLY A 577 -23.78 -14.90 12.67
N LEU A 578 -23.13 -13.93 13.32
CA LEU A 578 -23.13 -12.53 12.91
C LEU A 578 -21.90 -12.23 12.06
N ARG A 579 -22.11 -11.55 10.94
CA ARG A 579 -21.00 -11.08 10.11
C ARG A 579 -20.39 -9.81 10.72
N ILE A 580 -19.16 -9.90 11.20
CA ILE A 580 -18.49 -8.82 11.92
C ILE A 580 -17.03 -8.66 11.51
N THR A 581 -16.49 -7.47 11.74
CA THR A 581 -15.06 -7.18 11.61
C THR A 581 -14.62 -6.36 12.82
N ALA A 582 -13.32 -6.21 13.06
CA ALA A 582 -12.84 -5.28 14.08
C ALA A 582 -13.37 -3.84 13.85
N GLY A 583 -13.59 -3.43 12.60
CA GLY A 583 -14.20 -2.14 12.26
C GLY A 583 -15.70 -2.03 12.58
N SER A 584 -16.40 -3.15 12.74
CA SER A 584 -17.83 -3.19 13.06
C SER A 584 -18.10 -2.63 14.46
N PHE A 585 -17.23 -2.89 15.45
CA PHE A 585 -17.34 -2.34 16.81
C PHE A 585 -17.28 -0.81 16.83
N ARG A 586 -16.45 -0.22 15.97
CA ARG A 586 -16.43 1.24 15.77
C ARG A 586 -17.74 1.76 15.18
N ALA A 587 -18.27 1.08 14.16
CA ALA A 587 -19.54 1.48 13.56
C ALA A 587 -20.70 1.39 14.56
N MET A 588 -20.72 0.35 15.40
CA MET A 588 -21.67 0.19 16.50
C MET A 588 -21.59 1.37 17.48
N PHE A 589 -20.39 1.73 17.94
CA PHE A 589 -20.21 2.88 18.83
C PHE A 589 -20.73 4.18 18.19
N GLN A 590 -20.36 4.46 16.94
CA GLN A 590 -20.78 5.68 16.24
C GLN A 590 -22.30 5.74 16.02
N GLN A 591 -22.94 4.60 15.72
CA GLN A 591 -24.39 4.51 15.59
C GLN A 591 -25.07 4.82 16.92
N LYS A 592 -24.63 4.18 18.02
CA LYS A 592 -25.21 4.42 19.34
C LYS A 592 -24.95 5.83 19.85
N ALA A 593 -23.83 6.42 19.47
CA ALA A 593 -23.56 7.83 19.70
C ALA A 593 -24.60 8.73 19.02
N ALA A 594 -24.94 8.46 17.76
CA ALA A 594 -26.00 9.20 17.05
C ALA A 594 -27.38 9.01 17.70
N GLU A 595 -27.72 7.78 18.08
CA GLU A 595 -29.01 7.48 18.71
C GLU A 595 -29.19 8.13 20.09
N VAL A 596 -28.13 8.29 20.87
CA VAL A 596 -28.19 9.03 22.15
C VAL A 596 -28.10 10.56 21.97
N GLY A 597 -28.21 11.04 20.72
CA GLY A 597 -28.38 12.45 20.37
C GLY A 597 -27.09 13.25 20.27
N LEU A 598 -25.93 12.60 20.08
CA LEU A 598 -24.67 13.33 19.88
C LEU A 598 -24.63 13.92 18.47
N LYS A 599 -24.06 15.12 18.37
CA LYS A 599 -23.85 15.80 17.09
C LYS A 599 -22.70 15.15 16.33
N ASP A 600 -22.71 15.26 15.00
CA ASP A 600 -21.70 14.62 14.14
C ASP A 600 -20.26 15.02 14.51
N TYR A 601 -20.02 16.27 14.93
CA TYR A 601 -18.68 16.68 15.40
C TYR A 601 -18.29 16.02 16.73
N GLU A 602 -19.22 15.81 17.66
CA GLU A 602 -18.99 15.14 18.95
C GLU A 602 -18.64 13.68 18.72
N ILE A 603 -19.38 13.01 17.84
CA ILE A 603 -19.10 11.63 17.43
C ILE A 603 -17.71 11.56 16.79
N LYS A 604 -17.42 12.43 15.80
CA LYS A 604 -16.11 12.50 15.14
C LYS A 604 -14.98 12.73 16.13
N ARG A 605 -15.20 13.56 17.16
CA ARG A 605 -14.22 13.82 18.22
C ARG A 605 -14.00 12.59 19.10
N LEU A 606 -15.06 11.94 19.59
CA LEU A 606 -14.97 10.72 20.40
C LEU A 606 -14.22 9.59 19.69
N VAL A 607 -14.40 9.46 18.38
CA VAL A 607 -13.78 8.39 17.59
C VAL A 607 -12.53 8.83 16.82
N PHE A 608 -12.00 10.02 17.08
CA PHE A 608 -10.79 10.53 16.41
C PHE A 608 -10.85 10.48 14.88
N HIS A 609 -12.00 10.87 14.33
CA HIS A 609 -12.15 11.07 12.91
C HIS A 609 -11.59 12.45 12.51
N LYS A 610 -11.14 12.59 11.25
CA LYS A 610 -10.78 13.91 10.71
C LYS A 610 -12.02 14.79 10.80
N MET A 611 -11.92 15.88 11.54
CA MET A 611 -12.81 17.02 11.36
C MET A 611 -12.22 17.77 10.17
N ASN A 612 -12.93 17.78 9.03
CA ASN A 612 -12.71 18.84 8.08
C ASN A 612 -13.31 20.06 8.76
N VAL A 613 -12.55 20.68 9.67
CA VAL A 613 -12.86 22.02 10.17
C VAL A 613 -12.80 22.86 8.91
N ASN A 614 -13.96 23.07 8.30
CA ASN A 614 -14.06 24.09 7.28
C ASN A 614 -13.58 25.35 7.99
N LYS A 615 -12.51 26.00 7.53
CA LYS A 615 -11.98 27.17 8.26
C LYS A 615 -13.03 28.29 8.40
N ALA A 616 -14.12 28.19 7.62
CA ALA A 616 -15.31 29.02 7.69
C ALA A 616 -16.37 28.56 8.73
N ASP A 617 -16.31 27.34 9.25
CA ASP A 617 -17.18 26.84 10.32
C ASP A 617 -16.62 27.27 11.68
N VAL A 618 -16.91 28.52 12.00
CA VAL A 618 -16.50 29.23 13.21
C VAL A 618 -16.90 28.46 14.48
N GLN A 619 -18.03 27.72 14.46
CA GLN A 619 -18.53 26.96 15.61
C GLN A 619 -17.67 25.74 15.95
N ALA A 620 -17.01 25.12 14.97
CA ALA A 620 -16.13 23.97 15.19
C ALA A 620 -14.88 24.35 16.02
N GLY A 621 -14.42 25.60 15.94
CA GLY A 621 -13.33 26.13 16.76
C GLY A 621 -13.76 26.55 18.17
N TYR A 622 -14.99 27.06 18.33
CA TYR A 622 -15.52 27.47 19.64
C TYR A 622 -16.01 26.30 20.51
N ASN A 623 -16.35 25.16 19.89
CA ASN A 623 -16.74 23.95 20.61
C ASN A 623 -15.50 23.13 21.06
N MET A 624 -14.55 23.77 21.74
CA MET A 624 -13.59 23.02 22.56
C MET A 624 -14.36 22.39 23.72
N THR A 625 -14.82 21.16 23.51
CA THR A 625 -15.52 20.39 24.53
C THR A 625 -14.56 20.09 25.67
N SER A 626 -14.90 20.54 26.88
CA SER A 626 -14.11 20.25 28.08
C SER A 626 -13.92 18.74 28.29
N ALA A 627 -12.85 18.37 28.99
CA ALA A 627 -12.56 16.98 29.36
C ALA A 627 -13.78 16.27 29.98
N SER A 628 -14.40 16.92 30.96
CA SER A 628 -15.59 16.44 31.65
C SER A 628 -16.79 16.24 30.71
N TYR A 629 -16.94 17.12 29.71
CA TYR A 629 -17.98 16.98 28.69
C TYR A 629 -17.76 15.73 27.84
N LEU A 630 -16.54 15.54 27.30
CA LEU A 630 -16.19 14.38 26.47
C LEU A 630 -16.35 13.07 27.24
N LYS A 631 -15.90 13.02 28.50
CA LYS A 631 -16.09 11.86 29.38
C LYS A 631 -17.56 11.53 29.56
N ARG A 632 -18.40 12.54 29.84
CA ARG A 632 -19.85 12.37 30.04
C ARG A 632 -20.56 11.86 28.78
N ILE A 633 -20.28 12.43 27.62
CA ILE A 633 -20.91 11.97 26.37
C ILE A 633 -20.43 10.58 25.98
N SER A 634 -19.15 10.24 26.19
CA SER A 634 -18.63 8.88 25.97
C SER A 634 -19.32 7.87 26.90
N GLN A 635 -19.49 8.23 28.19
CA GLN A 635 -20.21 7.40 29.15
C GLN A 635 -21.67 7.20 28.76
N LYS A 636 -22.34 8.21 28.19
CA LYS A 636 -23.71 8.09 27.68
C LYS A 636 -23.82 7.03 26.58
N VAL A 637 -22.86 7.00 25.64
CA VAL A 637 -22.80 5.96 24.60
C VAL A 637 -22.55 4.59 25.22
N ALA A 638 -21.57 4.49 26.13
CA ALA A 638 -21.24 3.24 26.80
C ALA A 638 -22.43 2.67 27.58
N ASN A 639 -23.20 3.50 28.29
CA ASN A 639 -24.41 3.09 29.00
C ASN A 639 -25.47 2.53 28.05
N LYS A 640 -25.69 3.16 26.88
CA LYS A 640 -26.62 2.66 25.86
C LYS A 640 -26.18 1.30 25.31
N ILE A 641 -24.89 1.13 25.03
CA ILE A 641 -24.34 -0.15 24.58
C ILE A 641 -24.52 -1.21 25.66
N SER A 642 -24.15 -0.91 26.91
CA SER A 642 -24.32 -1.84 28.04
C SER A 642 -25.78 -2.25 28.24
N ALA A 643 -26.72 -1.31 28.17
CA ALA A 643 -28.15 -1.60 28.27
C ALA A 643 -28.62 -2.58 27.17
N LEU A 644 -28.15 -2.40 25.92
CA LEU A 644 -28.46 -3.32 24.83
C LEU A 644 -27.81 -4.69 25.01
N CYS A 645 -26.57 -4.75 25.51
CA CYS A 645 -25.90 -6.02 25.80
C CYS A 645 -26.58 -6.81 26.92
N ASN A 646 -27.18 -6.11 27.89
CA ASN A 646 -27.87 -6.71 29.05
C ASN A 646 -29.36 -6.97 28.84
N ALA A 647 -29.95 -6.56 27.71
CA ALA A 647 -31.38 -6.66 27.47
C ALA A 647 -31.92 -8.11 27.46
N GLU A 648 -31.10 -9.11 27.14
CA GLU A 648 -31.48 -10.53 27.31
C GLU A 648 -31.52 -10.93 28.79
N PHE A 649 -30.57 -10.45 29.60
CA PHE A 649 -30.56 -10.71 31.05
C PHE A 649 -31.80 -10.10 31.71
N GLU A 650 -32.22 -8.90 31.31
CA GLU A 650 -33.45 -8.31 31.84
C GLU A 650 -34.71 -9.01 31.33
N GLN A 651 -34.78 -9.56 30.11
CA GLN A 651 -35.97 -10.32 29.67
C GLN A 651 -36.10 -11.66 30.40
N ASP A 652 -34.99 -12.37 30.63
CA ASP A 652 -34.98 -13.62 31.39
C ASP A 652 -35.18 -13.37 32.90
N THR A 653 -34.65 -12.26 33.44
CA THR A 653 -34.80 -11.90 34.86
C THR A 653 -36.13 -11.20 35.15
N PHE A 654 -36.71 -10.40 34.25
CA PHE A 654 -38.08 -9.85 34.42
C PHE A 654 -39.16 -10.92 34.32
N MET A 655 -38.89 -12.05 33.65
CA MET A 655 -39.75 -13.23 33.78
C MET A 655 -39.74 -13.81 35.20
N TYR A 656 -38.72 -13.49 36.02
CA TYR A 656 -38.56 -14.00 37.38
C TYR A 656 -38.75 -12.95 38.49
N ILE A 657 -38.48 -11.67 38.24
CA ILE A 657 -38.50 -10.61 39.25
C ILE A 657 -39.03 -9.32 38.63
N ASP A 658 -40.31 -9.04 38.87
CA ASP A 658 -40.92 -7.76 38.53
C ASP A 658 -40.20 -6.61 39.27
N SER A 659 -39.93 -5.52 38.55
CA SER A 659 -39.28 -4.31 39.05
C SER A 659 -39.95 -3.65 40.27
N SER A 660 -41.23 -3.98 40.52
CA SER A 660 -41.94 -3.55 41.73
C SER A 660 -41.50 -4.32 42.99
N MET A 661 -40.94 -5.53 42.82
CA MET A 661 -40.44 -6.41 43.88
C MET A 661 -39.01 -6.01 44.28
N ALA A 662 -38.14 -5.74 43.29
CA ALA A 662 -36.78 -5.23 43.54
C ALA A 662 -36.79 -3.92 44.34
N LYS A 663 -37.68 -2.97 43.99
CA LYS A 663 -37.82 -1.71 44.76
C LYS A 663 -38.32 -1.93 46.20
N ARG A 664 -39.14 -2.96 46.45
CA ARG A 664 -39.62 -3.29 47.81
C ARG A 664 -38.57 -4.02 48.63
N ILE A 665 -37.74 -4.87 48.00
CA ILE A 665 -36.61 -5.54 48.65
C ILE A 665 -35.55 -4.50 49.06
N TYR A 666 -35.21 -3.54 48.18
CA TYR A 666 -34.30 -2.45 48.52
C TYR A 666 -34.82 -1.57 49.67
N ALA A 667 -36.13 -1.33 49.73
CA ALA A 667 -36.74 -0.58 50.83
C ALA A 667 -36.85 -1.39 52.14
N ALA A 668 -37.00 -2.71 52.06
CA ALA A 668 -37.10 -3.61 53.21
C ALA A 668 -35.73 -3.92 53.85
N LEU A 669 -34.65 -3.86 53.07
CA LEU A 669 -33.29 -4.16 53.53
C LEU A 669 -32.54 -2.94 54.11
N ASP A 670 -33.14 -1.75 54.08
CA ASP A 670 -32.59 -0.50 54.66
C ASP A 670 -31.11 -0.23 54.29
N LEU A 671 -30.75 -0.53 53.04
CA LEU A 671 -29.37 -0.50 52.54
C LEU A 671 -28.85 0.90 52.19
N ASP A 672 -29.61 1.96 52.46
CA ASP A 672 -29.19 3.35 52.26
C ASP A 672 -28.31 3.89 53.40
N GLN A 673 -28.01 3.11 54.45
CA GLN A 673 -27.29 3.61 55.63
C GLN A 673 -26.03 2.87 56.09
N LYS A 674 -25.46 1.92 55.34
CA LYS A 674 -24.17 1.32 55.77
C LYS A 674 -23.10 1.33 54.68
N GLU A 675 -21.94 1.85 55.08
CA GLU A 675 -20.77 2.09 54.24
C GLU A 675 -20.28 0.79 53.57
N PRO A 676 -20.02 0.77 52.25
CA PRO A 676 -19.73 -0.46 51.51
C PRO A 676 -18.28 -0.98 51.63
N ASP A 677 -17.41 -0.31 52.38
CA ASP A 677 -15.96 -0.41 52.18
C ASP A 677 -15.21 -1.37 53.14
N LEU A 678 -15.88 -2.31 53.84
CA LEU A 678 -15.17 -3.10 54.87
C LEU A 678 -15.40 -4.62 54.96
N ALA A 679 -16.02 -5.29 53.99
CA ALA A 679 -16.46 -6.69 54.18
C ALA A 679 -15.90 -7.74 53.20
N VAL A 680 -14.73 -7.55 52.57
CA VAL A 680 -14.19 -8.56 51.62
C VAL A 680 -12.76 -9.03 51.93
N GLU A 681 -12.12 -8.55 52.99
CA GLU A 681 -10.88 -9.17 53.45
C GLU A 681 -11.13 -9.81 54.81
N LEU A 682 -11.00 -11.16 54.87
CA LEU A 682 -11.06 -12.05 56.04
C LEU A 682 -12.39 -12.80 56.27
N MET A 683 -12.93 -13.50 55.27
CA MET A 683 -13.80 -14.66 55.54
C MET A 683 -13.04 -15.94 55.19
N SER A 684 -13.01 -16.90 56.12
CA SER A 684 -12.53 -18.24 55.85
C SER A 684 -13.49 -18.99 54.91
N ASP A 685 -13.02 -20.01 54.20
CA ASP A 685 -13.83 -20.78 53.25
C ASP A 685 -15.09 -21.39 53.94
N ASP A 686 -14.97 -21.79 55.20
CA ASP A 686 -16.08 -22.31 56.01
C ASP A 686 -17.12 -21.23 56.37
N GLU A 687 -16.70 -19.97 56.56
CA GLU A 687 -17.59 -18.83 56.82
C GLU A 687 -18.28 -18.36 55.53
N TYR A 688 -17.63 -18.51 54.39
CA TYR A 688 -18.22 -18.25 53.08
C TYR A 688 -19.31 -19.28 52.75
N ASP A 689 -19.04 -20.56 52.99
CA ASP A 689 -20.04 -21.62 52.77
C ASP A 689 -21.22 -21.50 53.74
N ALA A 690 -20.99 -21.13 55.01
CA ALA A 690 -22.05 -20.83 55.96
C ALA A 690 -22.88 -19.59 55.59
N TYR A 691 -22.25 -18.57 54.99
CA TYR A 691 -22.94 -17.41 54.44
C TYR A 691 -23.80 -17.77 53.23
N VAL A 692 -23.28 -18.59 52.32
CA VAL A 692 -24.04 -19.08 51.15
C VAL A 692 -25.22 -19.94 51.58
N GLU A 693 -25.06 -20.85 52.56
CA GLU A 693 -26.19 -21.62 53.10
C GLU A 693 -27.23 -20.75 53.82
N ALA A 694 -26.79 -19.73 54.56
CA ALA A 694 -27.69 -18.79 55.23
C ALA A 694 -28.44 -17.91 54.21
N GLU A 695 -27.78 -17.46 53.15
CA GLU A 695 -28.39 -16.72 52.04
C GLU A 695 -29.43 -17.60 51.33
N GLN A 696 -29.13 -18.88 51.12
CA GLN A 696 -30.03 -19.83 50.46
C GLN A 696 -31.27 -20.15 51.31
N ARG A 697 -31.14 -20.33 52.63
CA ARG A 697 -32.29 -20.46 53.54
C ARG A 697 -33.13 -19.19 53.59
N THR A 698 -32.48 -18.03 53.60
CA THR A 698 -33.18 -16.74 53.62
C THR A 698 -33.96 -16.53 52.31
N ILE A 699 -33.46 -17.00 51.17
CA ILE A 699 -34.18 -16.97 49.89
C ILE A 699 -35.41 -17.89 49.93
N GLU A 700 -35.28 -19.10 50.47
CA GLU A 700 -36.39 -20.06 50.57
C GLU A 700 -37.48 -19.60 51.56
N GLU A 701 -37.10 -19.10 52.73
CA GLU A 701 -38.02 -18.54 53.73
C GLU A 701 -38.74 -17.29 53.20
N ASN A 702 -38.02 -16.41 52.49
CA ASN A 702 -38.63 -15.23 51.86
C ASN A 702 -39.57 -15.62 50.71
N ALA A 703 -39.25 -16.65 49.92
CA ALA A 703 -40.13 -17.15 48.88
C ALA A 703 -41.43 -17.73 49.45
N GLN A 704 -41.35 -18.44 50.58
CA GLN A 704 -42.49 -18.99 51.30
C GLN A 704 -43.41 -17.88 51.86
N MET A 705 -42.82 -16.87 52.51
CA MET A 705 -43.54 -15.70 53.04
C MET A 705 -44.24 -14.90 51.92
N MET A 706 -43.57 -14.72 50.79
CA MET A 706 -44.13 -14.04 49.62
C MET A 706 -45.33 -14.79 49.03
N LEU A 707 -45.32 -16.13 49.06
CA LEU A 707 -46.44 -16.95 48.61
C LEU A 707 -47.65 -16.80 49.52
N GLU A 708 -47.45 -16.78 50.83
CA GLU A 708 -48.52 -16.60 51.81
C GLU A 708 -49.17 -15.21 51.72
N ASP A 709 -48.37 -14.16 51.60
CA ASP A 709 -48.85 -12.78 51.43
C ASP A 709 -49.58 -12.59 50.09
N PHE A 710 -49.10 -13.22 49.01
CA PHE A 710 -49.78 -13.23 47.73
C PHE A 710 -51.14 -13.93 47.82
N LEU A 711 -51.23 -15.05 48.53
CA LEU A 711 -52.48 -15.76 48.74
C LEU A 711 -53.46 -14.98 49.62
N VAL A 712 -52.98 -14.14 50.55
CA VAL A 712 -53.81 -13.21 51.31
C VAL A 712 -54.33 -12.07 50.43
N LEU A 713 -53.46 -11.47 49.61
CA LEU A 713 -53.83 -10.41 48.65
C LEU A 713 -54.84 -10.89 47.59
N MET A 714 -54.74 -12.15 47.15
CA MET A 714 -55.68 -12.74 46.20
C MET A 714 -57.07 -13.05 46.78
N LYS A 715 -57.24 -12.93 48.11
CA LYS A 715 -58.57 -12.96 48.75
C LYS A 715 -59.30 -11.62 48.62
N ASP A 716 -58.60 -10.53 48.29
CA ASP A 716 -59.22 -9.24 47.99
C ASP A 716 -59.89 -9.30 46.59
N PRO A 717 -61.22 -9.10 46.48
CA PRO A 717 -61.94 -9.19 45.21
C PRO A 717 -61.48 -8.16 44.17
N GLY A 718 -61.01 -6.98 44.61
CA GLY A 718 -60.52 -5.93 43.73
C GLY A 718 -59.17 -6.27 43.11
N VAL A 719 -58.25 -6.83 43.91
CA VAL A 719 -56.94 -7.31 43.44
C VAL A 719 -57.12 -8.49 42.48
N LYS A 720 -57.97 -9.45 42.84
CA LYS A 720 -58.29 -10.59 41.97
C LYS A 720 -58.90 -10.14 40.65
N SER A 721 -59.84 -9.19 40.67
CA SER A 721 -60.45 -8.62 39.46
C SER A 721 -59.43 -7.87 38.59
N ALA A 722 -58.51 -7.12 39.19
CA ALA A 722 -57.44 -6.43 38.48
C ALA A 722 -56.46 -7.40 37.79
N VAL A 723 -56.08 -8.48 38.48
CA VAL A 723 -55.22 -9.55 37.93
C VAL A 723 -55.94 -10.31 36.80
N GLU A 724 -57.24 -10.59 36.95
CA GLU A 724 -58.05 -11.19 35.90
C GLU A 724 -58.18 -10.27 34.67
N ASN A 725 -58.33 -8.96 34.88
CA ASN A 725 -58.36 -7.97 33.80
C ASN A 725 -57.01 -7.85 33.10
N LEU A 726 -55.90 -7.91 33.84
CA LEU A 726 -54.54 -7.93 33.28
C LEU A 726 -54.31 -9.20 32.44
N ASN A 727 -54.78 -10.35 32.89
CA ASN A 727 -54.71 -11.61 32.14
C ASN A 727 -55.61 -11.58 30.90
N ARG A 728 -56.82 -10.98 30.98
CA ARG A 728 -57.66 -10.74 29.80
C ARG A 728 -56.99 -9.78 28.81
N TYR A 729 -56.29 -8.75 29.30
CA TYR A 729 -55.54 -7.81 28.47
C TYR A 729 -54.37 -8.51 27.77
N LYS A 730 -53.57 -9.31 28.49
CA LYS A 730 -52.50 -10.15 27.90
C LYS A 730 -53.05 -11.10 26.83
N ASN A 731 -54.15 -11.80 27.11
CA ASN A 731 -54.75 -12.74 26.14
C ASN A 731 -55.34 -12.05 24.91
N ARG A 732 -55.75 -10.79 25.00
CA ARG A 732 -56.21 -9.98 23.85
C ARG A 732 -55.05 -9.44 23.02
N HIS A 733 -53.94 -9.07 23.66
CA HIS A 733 -52.82 -8.40 22.98
C HIS A 733 -51.68 -9.35 22.54
N TYR A 734 -51.62 -10.57 23.06
CA TYR A 734 -50.64 -11.59 22.65
C TYR A 734 -51.18 -12.64 21.66
N LYS A 735 -52.41 -12.49 21.15
CA LYS A 735 -52.85 -13.20 19.94
C LYS A 735 -52.65 -12.32 18.70
N LEU A 736 -51.39 -12.07 18.34
CA LEU A 736 -50.96 -11.66 17.00
C LEU A 736 -49.41 -11.69 16.92
N SER A 737 -48.86 -12.90 16.99
CA SER A 737 -47.69 -13.39 16.23
C SER A 737 -47.46 -14.86 16.57
#